data_AF-A0A9P7NYN2-F1
#
_entry.id   AF-A0A9P7NYN2-F1
#
_cell.length_a   1.000
_cell.length_b   1.000
_cell.length_c   1.000
_cell.angle_alpha   90.00
_cell.angle_beta   90.00
_cell.angle_gamma   90.00
#
_symmetry.space_group_name_H-M   'P 1'
#
loop_
_entity.id
_entity.type
_entity.pdbx_description
1 polymer ?
#
loop_
_entity_poly.entity_id
_entity_poly.type
_entity_poly.pdbx_seq_one_letter_code
_entity_poly.pdbx_strand_id
1 'polypeptide(L)'
;MKRKQQSSSKQTPAKEARSISFAAKLQTYIDDTQAAGAPSSPLSTPKAKRDTSPPRPSQLLSSPDRGHVSRLLPKSRKTVTSPRDAPPASAQATHDRVSETTTTIDDSAVKGAFSLSSPTKTTDTMPDTSPRRRSRPLPSSKPGPVPSYLLECRNTELNHLEALDAGHVYSEGVRDLALRVYGIHLLDKKEEEIKRNERVEEKRLKKEAAVAAEETKLQELKAKTIPKPSPPREKSPPRSDFESRPSKAFKSRKNETPTEAQSKVTWSSDMPASMNNQANGGNIFGMFGGKKQDQSPSSMNKSSTGASGFGPSTPGPAPAPVIQPVQYRPSIDPMVDTLIKVHRNLKDLRKNLVALSKHTGSPLSGKLGALRREVRVSIGQLTGVKGANTPITTKLIGLLRQSIDPNGPCPSPMVNARDYIARYSQPANLAVSNNEPLVPSLFVYLINIIAKNIIRQFINECRVDPKAADPIGVFTAQIFSTPDFLWRGESFIDILIAKFRVVCPVLFGLRGDTSLESGRQALGWKKDGPVWIPEQKHNDRMAGLGAGFASIALRDFSRVSKSNPYPPVHYWRAFANIVNCPAGEVSDTQMIVLRAMIDGHEQRFLSFFGNAAVAALRLALVEMPKKAPAGSSAAGSLIALADILRSQRGLSLGR
;
A
#
# COMPACT_ATOMS: atom_id res chain seq x y z
N MET A 1 -6.04 -33.61 67.50
CA MET A 1 -7.28 -33.33 66.73
C MET A 1 -6.96 -32.40 65.54
N LYS A 2 -7.94 -32.09 64.68
CA LYS A 2 -7.83 -31.25 63.46
C LYS A 2 -7.70 -29.74 63.78
N ARG A 3 -7.36 -28.77 62.90
CA ARG A 3 -6.51 -28.68 61.68
C ARG A 3 -6.59 -27.23 61.13
N LYS A 4 -5.49 -26.44 61.21
CA LYS A 4 -5.03 -25.38 60.25
C LYS A 4 -6.05 -24.35 59.65
N GLN A 5 -5.90 -23.04 59.95
CA GLN A 5 -5.58 -21.96 58.95
C GLN A 5 -5.47 -20.53 59.54
N GLN A 6 -4.83 -19.63 58.78
CA GLN A 6 -4.71 -18.16 58.96
C GLN A 6 -5.51 -17.46 57.81
N SER A 7 -5.65 -16.14 57.61
CA SER A 7 -4.83 -14.97 58.00
C SER A 7 -5.56 -13.62 57.74
N SER A 8 -4.91 -12.50 58.10
CA SER A 8 -5.00 -11.17 57.45
C SER A 8 -6.28 -10.31 57.58
N SER A 9 -6.24 -9.31 58.47
CA SER A 9 -6.25 -7.89 58.03
C SER A 9 -5.78 -6.95 59.15
N LYS A 10 -4.95 -5.96 58.81
CA LYS A 10 -4.70 -4.68 59.54
C LYS A 10 -3.70 -3.85 58.73
N GLN A 11 -4.01 -2.58 58.47
CA GLN A 11 -3.17 -1.65 57.73
C GLN A 11 -3.14 -0.30 58.47
N THR A 12 -2.00 0.40 58.47
CA THR A 12 -1.72 1.51 59.39
C THR A 12 -1.85 2.91 58.75
N PRO A 13 -2.28 3.95 59.51
CA PRO A 13 -2.69 5.25 58.98
C PRO A 13 -1.54 6.19 58.55
N ALA A 14 -0.30 5.72 58.50
CA ALA A 14 0.88 6.58 58.31
C ALA A 14 1.05 7.17 56.88
N LYS A 15 0.18 6.83 55.92
CA LYS A 15 0.28 7.31 54.53
C LYS A 15 -0.52 8.59 54.23
N GLU A 16 -1.67 8.81 54.87
CA GLU A 16 -2.52 9.96 54.53
C GLU A 16 -1.89 11.30 54.93
N ALA A 17 -1.25 11.37 56.11
CA ALA A 17 -0.57 12.57 56.60
C ALA A 17 0.52 13.11 55.64
N ARG A 18 1.16 12.24 54.84
CA ARG A 18 2.16 12.67 53.84
C ARG A 18 1.53 13.14 52.52
N SER A 19 0.33 12.66 52.18
CA SER A 19 -0.40 13.09 50.98
C SER A 19 -0.86 14.55 51.10
N ILE A 20 -1.45 14.90 52.25
CA ILE A 20 -1.98 16.24 52.54
C ILE A 20 -0.87 17.30 52.51
N SER A 21 0.32 16.98 53.04
CA SER A 21 1.48 17.90 53.03
C SER A 21 2.00 18.22 51.63
N PHE A 22 1.84 17.32 50.65
CA PHE A 22 2.26 17.56 49.27
C PHE A 22 1.26 18.43 48.51
N ALA A 23 -0.04 18.22 48.70
CA ALA A 23 -1.09 19.04 48.08
C ALA A 23 -0.98 20.53 48.48
N ALA A 24 -0.74 20.83 49.76
CA ALA A 24 -0.58 22.20 50.25
C ALA A 24 0.62 22.95 49.64
N LYS A 25 1.69 22.24 49.27
CA LYS A 25 2.86 22.80 48.56
C LYS A 25 2.66 22.95 47.05
N LEU A 26 1.65 22.29 46.49
CA LEU A 26 1.31 22.38 45.08
C LEU A 26 0.41 23.60 44.80
N GLN A 27 -0.52 23.92 45.71
CA GLN A 27 -1.39 25.09 45.59
C GLN A 27 -0.59 26.40 45.62
N THR A 28 0.30 26.57 46.61
CA THR A 28 1.14 27.77 46.76
C THR A 28 1.99 28.06 45.52
N TYR A 29 2.51 27.03 44.84
CA TYR A 29 3.27 27.21 43.59
C TYR A 29 2.41 27.63 42.39
N ILE A 30 1.11 27.29 42.39
CA ILE A 30 0.15 27.73 41.36
C ILE A 30 -0.20 29.20 41.59
N ASP A 31 -0.45 29.59 42.83
CA ASP A 31 -0.85 30.95 43.18
C ASP A 31 0.29 31.96 42.89
N ASP A 32 1.54 31.63 43.25
CA ASP A 32 2.74 32.43 42.92
C ASP A 32 2.94 32.64 41.41
N THR A 33 2.56 31.66 40.56
CA THR A 33 2.75 31.75 39.11
C THR A 33 1.66 32.55 38.38
N GLN A 34 0.54 32.88 39.04
CA GLN A 34 -0.48 33.78 38.48
C GLN A 34 -0.24 35.27 38.82
N ALA A 35 0.61 35.57 39.81
CA ALA A 35 0.94 36.95 40.20
C ALA A 35 1.89 37.68 39.22
N ALA A 36 2.59 36.95 38.35
CA ALA A 36 3.58 37.49 37.40
C ALA A 36 2.91 38.08 36.13
N GLY A 37 2.42 39.32 36.24
CA GLY A 37 1.70 40.02 35.16
C GLY A 37 2.53 40.32 33.89
N ALA A 38 1.83 40.51 32.77
CA ALA A 38 2.43 40.76 31.45
C ALA A 38 2.84 42.24 31.24
N PRO A 39 4.00 42.51 30.61
CA PRO A 39 4.34 43.84 30.07
C PRO A 39 3.72 44.04 28.67
N SER A 40 3.49 45.30 28.29
CA SER A 40 2.88 45.66 27.01
C SER A 40 3.72 46.66 26.19
N SER A 41 3.45 46.73 24.89
CA SER A 41 3.84 47.83 23.99
C SER A 41 5.36 47.87 23.60
N PRO A 42 5.83 48.80 22.73
CA PRO A 42 5.72 48.60 21.27
C PRO A 42 7.00 48.99 20.47
N LEU A 43 6.83 49.15 19.14
CA LEU A 43 7.54 50.09 18.22
C LEU A 43 8.62 49.54 17.25
N SER A 44 8.73 50.28 16.12
CA SER A 44 9.86 50.41 15.18
C SER A 44 10.19 49.30 14.17
N THR A 45 9.85 49.57 12.91
CA THR A 45 10.46 48.96 11.71
C THR A 45 11.59 49.85 11.14
N PRO A 46 12.74 49.28 10.74
CA PRO A 46 13.76 50.00 9.99
C PRO A 46 13.66 49.75 8.47
N LYS A 47 13.93 50.77 7.65
CA LYS A 47 14.02 50.67 6.18
C LYS A 47 15.32 49.97 5.76
N ALA A 48 15.24 48.94 4.93
CA ALA A 48 16.38 48.43 4.17
C ALA A 48 16.55 49.19 2.84
N LYS A 49 17.80 49.45 2.42
CA LYS A 49 18.14 50.17 1.18
C LYS A 49 18.21 49.22 -0.04
N ARG A 50 18.24 49.84 -1.23
CA ARG A 50 18.65 49.21 -2.50
C ARG A 50 20.16 48.92 -2.51
N ASP A 51 20.61 48.37 -3.64
CA ASP A 51 22.00 48.20 -4.13
C ASP A 51 22.62 46.82 -3.79
N THR A 52 23.34 46.12 -4.67
CA THR A 52 23.61 46.31 -6.12
C THR A 52 23.95 44.94 -6.75
N SER A 53 23.77 44.75 -8.06
CA SER A 53 24.09 43.48 -8.75
C SER A 53 25.47 43.50 -9.45
N PRO A 54 26.31 42.44 -9.31
CA PRO A 54 27.46 42.20 -10.18
C PRO A 54 27.08 41.36 -11.43
N PRO A 55 27.90 41.39 -12.52
CA PRO A 55 27.44 40.99 -13.87
C PRO A 55 27.78 39.56 -14.32
N ARG A 56 27.16 39.16 -15.44
CA ARG A 56 27.52 38.00 -16.29
C ARG A 56 28.85 38.22 -17.02
N PRO A 57 29.69 37.18 -17.22
CA PRO A 57 30.52 37.03 -18.41
C PRO A 57 29.72 36.42 -19.58
N SER A 58 30.20 36.54 -20.83
CA SER A 58 29.51 36.02 -22.03
C SER A 58 30.49 35.56 -23.13
N GLN A 59 30.20 34.41 -23.75
CA GLN A 59 30.90 33.82 -24.92
C GLN A 59 32.37 33.38 -24.61
N LEU A 60 33.00 32.43 -25.31
CA LEU A 60 33.20 32.24 -26.76
C LEU A 60 33.46 30.76 -27.14
N LEU A 61 33.14 30.39 -28.39
CA LEU A 61 33.67 29.24 -29.19
C LEU A 61 33.53 27.80 -28.61
N SER A 62 33.62 26.69 -29.36
CA SER A 62 33.68 26.43 -30.83
C SER A 62 33.23 24.98 -31.13
N SER A 63 32.72 24.71 -32.34
CA SER A 63 32.67 23.35 -32.93
C SER A 63 33.90 23.11 -33.84
N PRO A 64 34.31 21.86 -34.14
CA PRO A 64 33.81 21.26 -35.40
C PRO A 64 33.72 19.70 -35.48
N ASP A 65 32.69 19.23 -36.22
CA ASP A 65 32.71 18.26 -37.34
C ASP A 65 33.20 16.78 -37.23
N ARG A 66 32.74 15.98 -38.22
CA ARG A 66 33.06 14.58 -38.60
C ARG A 66 32.42 13.44 -37.78
N GLY A 67 31.97 12.32 -38.38
CA GLY A 67 31.92 11.97 -39.81
C GLY A 67 31.22 10.63 -40.10
N HIS A 68 30.92 10.32 -41.37
CA HIS A 68 30.24 9.09 -41.82
C HIS A 68 31.13 7.82 -41.79
N VAL A 69 30.50 6.65 -41.58
CA VAL A 69 30.73 5.40 -42.38
C VAL A 69 29.38 4.67 -42.55
N SER A 70 29.25 3.82 -43.57
CA SER A 70 28.09 2.93 -43.78
C SER A 70 28.48 1.63 -44.49
N ARG A 71 27.58 0.63 -44.44
CA ARG A 71 27.39 -0.46 -45.43
C ARG A 71 28.41 -1.62 -45.42
N LEU A 72 27.93 -2.87 -45.26
CA LEU A 72 27.89 -3.91 -46.33
C LEU A 72 27.47 -5.33 -45.85
N LEU A 73 26.97 -6.10 -46.81
CA LEU A 73 26.67 -7.54 -46.88
C LEU A 73 27.16 -8.00 -48.29
N PRO A 74 26.91 -9.22 -48.84
CA PRO A 74 26.43 -10.52 -48.31
C PRO A 74 27.36 -11.71 -48.73
N LYS A 75 26.91 -12.97 -48.57
CA LYS A 75 27.07 -14.05 -49.59
C LYS A 75 26.16 -15.26 -49.35
N SER A 76 26.05 -16.16 -50.34
CA SER A 76 25.08 -17.27 -50.41
C SER A 76 25.57 -18.41 -51.34
N ARG A 77 25.18 -19.67 -51.09
CA ARG A 77 25.06 -20.82 -52.03
C ARG A 77 24.29 -21.97 -51.31
N LYS A 78 23.26 -22.60 -51.92
CA LYS A 78 23.25 -23.82 -52.79
C LYS A 78 23.68 -25.12 -52.08
N THR A 79 23.14 -26.33 -52.30
CA THR A 79 21.95 -26.96 -52.99
C THR A 79 21.97 -28.47 -52.64
N VAL A 80 20.91 -29.28 -52.93
CA VAL A 80 20.93 -30.70 -53.44
C VAL A 80 19.61 -31.49 -53.14
N THR A 81 19.04 -32.05 -54.22
CA THR A 81 18.11 -33.20 -54.46
C THR A 81 17.97 -34.33 -53.39
N SER A 82 16.94 -35.22 -53.32
CA SER A 82 15.69 -35.48 -54.10
C SER A 82 14.70 -36.45 -53.33
N PRO A 83 13.62 -37.07 -53.90
CA PRO A 83 12.41 -37.47 -53.14
C PRO A 83 12.08 -38.99 -53.07
N ARG A 84 10.94 -39.31 -52.41
CA ARG A 84 10.00 -40.46 -52.62
C ARG A 84 8.63 -40.12 -51.96
N ASP A 85 7.47 -40.34 -52.59
CA ASP A 85 6.63 -41.57 -52.69
C ASP A 85 6.16 -42.10 -51.31
N ALA A 86 4.89 -42.44 -51.01
CA ALA A 86 3.62 -42.53 -51.79
C ALA A 86 2.36 -42.34 -50.86
N PRO A 87 1.10 -42.34 -51.36
CA PRO A 87 -0.15 -42.06 -50.60
C PRO A 87 -0.99 -43.36 -50.37
N PRO A 88 -2.36 -43.37 -50.22
CA PRO A 88 -3.34 -42.42 -49.65
C PRO A 88 -4.23 -43.06 -48.53
N ALA A 89 -5.14 -42.29 -47.92
CA ALA A 89 -6.41 -42.78 -47.33
C ALA A 89 -7.46 -41.65 -47.28
N SER A 90 -8.75 -41.98 -47.20
CA SER A 90 -9.88 -41.06 -47.51
C SER A 90 -11.08 -41.17 -46.55
N ALA A 91 -12.09 -40.33 -46.80
CA ALA A 91 -13.40 -40.21 -46.13
C ALA A 91 -13.38 -39.42 -44.80
N GLN A 92 -14.34 -38.55 -44.41
CA GLN A 92 -15.79 -38.41 -44.69
C GLN A 92 -16.66 -39.50 -44.01
N ALA A 93 -17.79 -39.22 -43.34
CA ALA A 93 -18.39 -37.93 -42.94
C ALA A 93 -19.50 -38.11 -41.84
N THR A 94 -20.13 -36.99 -41.47
CA THR A 94 -21.55 -36.82 -41.07
C THR A 94 -22.13 -37.30 -39.71
N HIS A 95 -22.79 -36.32 -39.07
CA HIS A 95 -24.07 -36.35 -38.31
C HIS A 95 -24.26 -37.06 -36.94
N ASP A 96 -24.79 -36.25 -36.00
CA ASP A 96 -25.94 -36.41 -35.06
C ASP A 96 -26.12 -37.74 -34.26
N ARG A 97 -26.51 -37.75 -32.97
CA ARG A 97 -27.70 -37.09 -32.39
C ARG A 97 -27.82 -37.30 -30.87
N VAL A 98 -28.46 -36.33 -30.23
CA VAL A 98 -29.07 -36.28 -28.87
C VAL A 98 -29.46 -37.63 -28.22
N SER A 99 -29.13 -37.80 -26.93
CA SER A 99 -30.02 -38.29 -25.86
C SER A 99 -29.44 -38.07 -24.45
N GLU A 100 -30.31 -38.05 -23.44
CA GLU A 100 -30.00 -37.77 -22.02
C GLU A 100 -29.64 -39.05 -21.24
N THR A 101 -29.07 -38.92 -20.03
CA THR A 101 -29.25 -39.93 -18.97
C THR A 101 -29.00 -39.35 -17.57
N THR A 102 -29.86 -39.71 -16.62
CA THR A 102 -29.83 -39.26 -15.22
C THR A 102 -29.09 -40.27 -14.34
N THR A 103 -28.33 -39.82 -13.34
CA THR A 103 -27.93 -40.71 -12.22
C THR A 103 -27.80 -39.94 -10.91
N THR A 104 -28.51 -40.42 -9.88
CA THR A 104 -28.44 -39.98 -8.48
C THR A 104 -27.38 -40.76 -7.72
N ILE A 105 -26.77 -40.16 -6.69
CA ILE A 105 -25.98 -40.86 -5.65
C ILE A 105 -26.38 -40.30 -4.27
N ASP A 106 -26.44 -41.19 -3.28
CA ASP A 106 -27.15 -41.01 -2.01
C ASP A 106 -26.39 -40.31 -0.86
N ASP A 107 -27.20 -39.93 0.13
CA ASP A 107 -26.81 -39.49 1.47
C ASP A 107 -26.17 -40.61 2.31
N SER A 108 -25.36 -40.23 3.32
CA SER A 108 -25.14 -41.06 4.52
C SER A 108 -24.52 -40.25 5.68
N ALA A 109 -25.39 -39.64 6.50
CA ALA A 109 -25.00 -38.90 7.70
C ALA A 109 -25.21 -39.71 8.99
N VAL A 110 -24.19 -39.79 9.85
CA VAL A 110 -24.26 -40.51 11.14
C VAL A 110 -24.36 -39.55 12.33
N LYS A 111 -25.45 -39.77 13.08
CA LYS A 111 -25.85 -39.24 14.39
C LYS A 111 -24.74 -38.73 15.31
N GLY A 112 -24.98 -37.54 15.90
CA GLY A 112 -24.29 -37.06 17.11
C GLY A 112 -25.14 -35.99 17.81
N ALA A 113 -25.86 -36.35 18.87
CA ALA A 113 -26.86 -35.49 19.49
C ALA A 113 -26.47 -35.08 20.91
N PHE A 114 -26.73 -33.81 21.26
CA PHE A 114 -26.99 -33.38 22.64
C PHE A 114 -28.03 -32.24 22.61
N SER A 115 -28.95 -32.27 23.56
CA SER A 115 -30.05 -31.31 23.71
C SER A 115 -30.17 -30.89 25.16
N LEU A 116 -30.44 -29.60 25.40
CA LEU A 116 -30.86 -29.08 26.71
C LEU A 116 -32.03 -28.11 26.49
N SER A 117 -32.97 -28.15 27.43
CA SER A 117 -34.35 -27.68 27.25
C SER A 117 -34.62 -26.30 27.84
N SER A 118 -35.70 -25.67 27.37
CA SER A 118 -36.34 -24.51 28.00
C SER A 118 -37.65 -24.92 28.68
N PRO A 119 -38.00 -24.37 29.86
CA PRO A 119 -39.26 -24.66 30.52
C PRO A 119 -40.38 -23.70 30.10
N THR A 120 -41.59 -24.24 29.92
CA THR A 120 -42.84 -23.49 29.72
C THR A 120 -43.83 -23.82 30.84
N LYS A 121 -44.65 -22.87 31.33
CA LYS A 121 -46.00 -23.21 31.85
C LYS A 121 -46.96 -22.02 32.04
N THR A 122 -48.23 -22.27 31.68
CA THR A 122 -49.53 -21.79 32.24
C THR A 122 -49.63 -20.37 32.81
N THR A 123 -50.43 -19.42 32.29
CA THR A 123 -51.91 -19.36 32.01
C THR A 123 -52.82 -19.23 33.25
N ASP A 124 -53.64 -18.18 33.29
CA ASP A 124 -55.01 -18.23 33.84
C ASP A 124 -55.94 -17.14 33.23
N THR A 125 -57.20 -17.07 33.68
CA THR A 125 -58.40 -16.84 32.85
C THR A 125 -59.04 -15.43 32.94
N MET A 126 -59.93 -15.10 31.98
CA MET A 126 -60.74 -13.86 31.87
C MET A 126 -61.94 -13.81 32.86
N PRO A 127 -62.66 -12.67 32.97
CA PRO A 127 -63.87 -12.50 32.14
C PRO A 127 -64.08 -11.07 31.55
N ASP A 128 -65.06 -10.95 30.64
CA ASP A 128 -65.42 -9.76 29.85
C ASP A 128 -66.52 -8.90 30.50
N THR A 129 -66.55 -7.58 30.22
CA THR A 129 -67.78 -6.77 30.16
C THR A 129 -67.57 -5.39 29.51
N SER A 130 -68.53 -4.97 28.66
CA SER A 130 -68.68 -3.63 28.07
C SER A 130 -70.16 -3.22 28.12
N PRO A 131 -70.56 -1.94 28.33
CA PRO A 131 -70.56 -0.99 27.19
C PRO A 131 -70.49 0.54 27.47
N ARG A 132 -70.10 1.30 26.42
CA ARG A 132 -70.52 2.67 26.03
C ARG A 132 -70.71 3.78 27.10
N ARG A 133 -69.85 4.83 27.06
CA ARG A 133 -70.30 6.23 26.79
C ARG A 133 -69.17 7.26 26.53
N ARG A 134 -69.56 8.32 25.78
CA ARG A 134 -68.97 9.68 25.70
C ARG A 134 -67.48 9.85 25.31
N SER A 135 -67.28 10.00 24.01
CA SER A 135 -66.47 11.05 23.37
C SER A 135 -65.73 12.07 24.27
N ARG A 136 -64.40 12.10 24.15
CA ARG A 136 -63.56 13.30 24.34
C ARG A 136 -62.74 13.53 23.06
N PRO A 137 -62.47 14.79 22.65
CA PRO A 137 -61.62 15.06 21.49
C PRO A 137 -60.16 14.71 21.78
N LEU A 138 -59.45 14.25 20.75
CA LEU A 138 -57.99 14.04 20.79
C LEU A 138 -57.28 15.41 20.82
N PRO A 139 -56.25 15.60 21.66
CA PRO A 139 -55.39 16.78 21.56
C PRO A 139 -54.56 16.71 20.27
N SER A 140 -54.39 17.86 19.61
CA SER A 140 -53.64 17.96 18.36
C SER A 140 -52.22 17.41 18.52
N SER A 141 -51.79 16.58 17.56
CA SER A 141 -50.41 16.12 17.49
C SER A 141 -49.48 17.34 17.35
N LYS A 142 -48.56 17.50 18.30
CA LYS A 142 -47.46 18.46 18.13
C LYS A 142 -46.67 18.06 16.87
N PRO A 143 -46.36 18.98 15.95
CA PRO A 143 -45.43 18.67 14.87
C PRO A 143 -44.10 18.23 15.48
N GLY A 144 -43.52 17.16 14.94
CA GLY A 144 -42.18 16.71 15.34
C GLY A 144 -41.12 17.78 15.06
N PRO A 145 -39.94 17.71 15.68
CA PRO A 145 -38.87 18.69 15.46
C PRO A 145 -38.51 18.73 13.97
N VAL A 146 -38.90 19.82 13.31
CA VAL A 146 -38.61 20.05 11.88
C VAL A 146 -37.10 20.08 11.72
N PRO A 147 -36.48 19.21 10.90
CA PRO A 147 -35.04 19.18 10.76
C PRO A 147 -34.51 20.55 10.31
N SER A 148 -33.45 21.06 10.95
CA SER A 148 -32.97 22.43 10.74
C SER A 148 -32.52 22.75 9.30
N TYR A 149 -32.35 21.73 8.45
CA TYR A 149 -32.12 21.89 7.02
C TYR A 149 -33.37 22.32 6.22
N LEU A 150 -34.56 22.36 6.82
CA LEU A 150 -35.81 22.85 6.22
C LEU A 150 -36.27 24.22 6.78
N LEU A 151 -35.51 24.83 7.70
CA LEU A 151 -35.87 26.13 8.26
C LEU A 151 -35.52 27.25 7.27
N GLU A 152 -36.53 28.03 6.88
CA GLU A 152 -36.42 29.12 5.91
C GLU A 152 -35.46 30.23 6.38
N CYS A 153 -35.33 30.42 7.70
CA CYS A 153 -34.38 31.33 8.34
C CYS A 153 -32.90 30.92 8.23
N ARG A 154 -32.58 29.75 7.65
CA ARG A 154 -31.20 29.19 7.61
C ARG A 154 -30.16 30.14 7.00
N ASN A 155 -30.55 30.95 6.01
CA ASN A 155 -29.63 31.85 5.29
C ASN A 155 -29.67 33.29 5.86
N THR A 156 -30.14 33.48 7.10
CA THR A 156 -30.07 34.78 7.79
C THR A 156 -28.67 35.02 8.34
N GLU A 157 -28.23 36.27 8.31
CA GLU A 157 -26.92 36.70 8.85
C GLU A 157 -26.75 36.31 10.33
N LEU A 158 -27.82 36.45 11.13
CA LEU A 158 -27.85 36.05 12.54
C LEU A 158 -27.53 34.56 12.74
N ASN A 159 -28.13 33.67 11.94
CA ASN A 159 -27.86 32.23 12.00
C ASN A 159 -26.43 31.88 11.53
N HIS A 160 -25.82 32.70 10.66
CA HIS A 160 -24.40 32.57 10.31
C HIS A 160 -23.47 33.01 11.45
N LEU A 161 -23.81 34.08 12.17
CA LEU A 161 -23.06 34.53 13.36
C LEU A 161 -23.18 33.52 14.51
N GLU A 162 -24.37 33.01 14.79
CA GLU A 162 -24.60 31.95 15.80
C GLU A 162 -23.82 30.66 15.46
N ALA A 163 -23.79 30.26 14.18
CA ALA A 163 -23.00 29.11 13.73
C ALA A 163 -21.48 29.33 13.82
N LEU A 164 -21.00 30.57 13.71
CA LEU A 164 -19.59 30.92 13.93
C LEU A 164 -19.24 30.86 15.42
N ASP A 165 -20.08 31.44 16.30
CA ASP A 165 -19.86 31.43 17.74
C ASP A 165 -19.90 30.00 18.33
N ALA A 166 -20.90 29.20 17.94
CA ALA A 166 -20.95 27.78 18.27
C ALA A 166 -19.73 26.99 17.75
N GLY A 167 -19.19 27.39 16.58
CA GLY A 167 -17.94 26.86 16.03
C GLY A 167 -16.71 27.23 16.86
N HIS A 168 -16.64 28.46 17.36
CA HIS A 168 -15.60 28.91 18.29
C HIS A 168 -15.64 28.15 19.61
N VAL A 169 -16.81 28.07 20.27
CA VAL A 169 -17.00 27.34 21.53
C VAL A 169 -16.62 25.85 21.36
N TYR A 170 -16.99 25.21 20.25
CA TYR A 170 -16.57 23.85 19.95
C TYR A 170 -15.04 23.72 19.78
N SER A 171 -14.40 24.67 19.08
CA SER A 171 -12.95 24.70 18.88
C SER A 171 -12.19 24.87 20.20
N GLU A 172 -12.70 25.66 21.14
CA GLU A 172 -12.10 25.82 22.48
C GLU A 172 -12.29 24.56 23.33
N GLY A 173 -13.48 23.94 23.32
CA GLY A 173 -13.70 22.64 23.97
C GLY A 173 -12.75 21.53 23.48
N VAL A 174 -12.46 21.50 22.17
CA VAL A 174 -11.46 20.60 21.56
C VAL A 174 -10.03 20.94 22.01
N ARG A 175 -9.68 22.23 22.09
CA ARG A 175 -8.38 22.70 22.60
C ARG A 175 -8.14 22.27 24.05
N ASP A 176 -9.12 22.46 24.92
CA ASP A 176 -9.02 22.10 26.34
C ASP A 176 -9.01 20.59 26.57
N LEU A 177 -9.68 19.82 25.71
CA LEU A 177 -9.55 18.37 25.71
C LEU A 177 -8.12 17.94 25.29
N ALA A 178 -7.57 18.55 24.23
CA ALA A 178 -6.21 18.27 23.78
C ALA A 178 -5.15 18.63 24.84
N LEU A 179 -5.30 19.77 25.53
CA LEU A 179 -4.42 20.16 26.64
C LEU A 179 -4.47 19.16 27.81
N ARG A 180 -5.67 18.69 28.20
CA ARG A 180 -5.82 17.66 29.24
C ARG A 180 -5.20 16.32 28.85
N VAL A 181 -5.41 15.86 27.60
CA VAL A 181 -4.78 14.63 27.08
C VAL A 181 -3.26 14.74 27.02
N TYR A 182 -2.74 15.91 26.63
CA TYR A 182 -1.29 16.18 26.65
C TYR A 182 -0.71 16.17 28.08
N GLY A 183 -1.43 16.73 29.05
CA GLY A 183 -1.08 16.67 30.48
C GLY A 183 -0.96 15.23 31.00
N ILE A 184 -1.93 14.36 30.66
CA ILE A 184 -1.90 12.92 31.02
C ILE A 184 -0.66 12.24 30.39
N HIS A 185 -0.41 12.46 29.10
CA HIS A 185 0.75 11.88 28.40
C HIS A 185 2.11 12.30 29.00
N LEU A 186 2.21 13.50 29.58
CA LEU A 186 3.40 13.94 30.31
C LEU A 186 3.56 13.27 31.68
N LEU A 187 2.47 12.88 32.34
CA LEU A 187 2.52 12.10 33.58
C LEU A 187 2.92 10.65 33.29
N ASP A 188 2.32 10.01 32.28
CA ASP A 188 2.67 8.64 31.86
C ASP A 188 4.18 8.49 31.56
N LYS A 189 4.76 9.46 30.84
CA LYS A 189 6.20 9.51 30.55
C LYS A 189 7.06 9.60 31.81
N LYS A 190 6.66 10.41 32.79
CA LYS A 190 7.37 10.52 34.08
C LYS A 190 7.27 9.22 34.88
N GLU A 191 6.12 8.55 34.87
CA GLU A 191 5.99 7.22 35.47
C GLU A 191 6.89 6.18 34.78
N GLU A 192 7.00 6.19 33.45
CA GLU A 192 7.92 5.31 32.74
C GLU A 192 9.39 5.57 33.10
N GLU A 193 9.79 6.84 33.27
CA GLU A 193 11.14 7.21 33.69
C GLU A 193 11.44 6.77 35.13
N ILE A 194 10.50 6.96 36.05
CA ILE A 194 10.62 6.44 37.43
C ILE A 194 10.76 4.91 37.41
N LYS A 195 9.85 4.20 36.73
CA LYS A 195 9.90 2.73 36.58
C LYS A 195 11.11 2.22 35.81
N ARG A 196 11.81 3.08 35.05
CA ARG A 196 13.08 2.78 34.38
C ARG A 196 14.25 2.91 35.36
N ASN A 197 14.23 3.96 36.19
CA ASN A 197 15.25 4.21 37.21
C ASN A 197 15.18 3.19 38.36
N GLU A 198 13.99 2.83 38.84
CA GLU A 198 13.78 1.77 39.85
C GLU A 198 14.41 0.44 39.40
N ARG A 199 14.21 0.05 38.13
CA ARG A 199 14.82 -1.15 37.52
C ARG A 199 16.34 -1.06 37.33
N VAL A 200 16.93 0.13 37.40
CA VAL A 200 18.39 0.33 37.39
C VAL A 200 18.93 0.20 38.82
N GLU A 201 18.31 0.85 39.81
CA GLU A 201 18.72 0.74 41.21
C GLU A 201 18.52 -0.68 41.76
N GLU A 202 17.43 -1.38 41.42
CA GLU A 202 17.29 -2.82 41.71
C GLU A 202 18.48 -3.64 41.19
N LYS A 203 19.02 -3.31 40.01
CA LYS A 203 20.17 -4.00 39.41
C LYS A 203 21.50 -3.59 40.04
N ARG A 204 21.57 -2.46 40.75
CA ARG A 204 22.74 -2.07 41.56
C ARG A 204 22.69 -2.82 42.90
N LEU A 205 21.58 -2.73 43.62
CA LEU A 205 21.33 -3.45 44.87
C LEU A 205 21.52 -4.97 44.73
N LYS A 206 21.04 -5.58 43.64
CA LYS A 206 21.24 -7.02 43.37
C LYS A 206 22.70 -7.41 43.07
N LYS A 207 23.54 -6.48 42.60
CA LYS A 207 24.99 -6.71 42.43
C LYS A 207 25.73 -6.55 43.75
N GLU A 208 25.41 -5.50 44.50
CA GLU A 208 25.99 -5.22 45.82
C GLU A 208 25.72 -6.35 46.81
N ALA A 209 24.47 -6.82 46.88
CA ALA A 209 24.09 -7.99 47.68
C ALA A 209 24.79 -9.30 47.23
N ALA A 210 25.14 -9.44 45.95
CA ALA A 210 25.89 -10.59 45.46
C ALA A 210 27.36 -10.54 45.92
N VAL A 211 28.01 -9.37 45.89
CA VAL A 211 29.38 -9.19 46.40
C VAL A 211 29.44 -9.47 47.91
N ALA A 212 28.50 -8.93 48.70
CA ALA A 212 28.43 -9.21 50.13
C ALA A 212 28.21 -10.72 50.44
N ALA A 213 27.49 -11.43 49.57
CA ALA A 213 27.29 -12.89 49.67
C ALA A 213 28.50 -13.73 49.21
N GLU A 214 29.50 -13.13 48.56
CA GLU A 214 30.79 -13.75 48.26
C GLU A 214 31.83 -13.44 49.36
N GLU A 215 31.85 -12.22 49.89
CA GLU A 215 32.74 -11.84 51.00
C GLU A 215 32.47 -12.66 52.28
N THR A 216 31.20 -12.86 52.63
CA THR A 216 30.80 -13.70 53.77
C THR A 216 31.26 -15.15 53.62
N LYS A 217 31.16 -15.74 52.42
CA LYS A 217 31.71 -17.08 52.13
C LYS A 217 33.24 -17.12 52.26
N LEU A 218 33.94 -16.08 51.80
CA LEU A 218 35.39 -15.96 51.96
C LEU A 218 35.81 -15.83 53.44
N GLN A 219 35.00 -15.17 54.28
CA GLN A 219 35.22 -15.12 55.73
C GLN A 219 34.98 -16.50 56.39
N GLU A 220 33.90 -17.21 56.04
CA GLU A 220 33.66 -18.58 56.54
C GLU A 220 34.79 -19.56 56.20
N LEU A 221 35.29 -19.50 54.97
CA LEU A 221 36.40 -20.36 54.53
C LEU A 221 37.69 -20.04 55.31
N LYS A 222 37.98 -18.75 55.55
CA LYS A 222 39.13 -18.34 56.39
C LYS A 222 38.96 -18.83 57.83
N ALA A 223 37.77 -18.66 58.43
CA ALA A 223 37.48 -19.08 59.80
C ALA A 223 37.65 -20.60 60.01
N LYS A 224 37.31 -21.42 59.01
CA LYS A 224 37.48 -22.88 59.04
C LYS A 224 38.94 -23.36 58.86
N THR A 225 39.89 -22.46 58.64
CA THR A 225 41.29 -22.80 58.27
C THR A 225 42.32 -22.45 59.36
N ILE A 226 41.90 -22.16 60.60
CA ILE A 226 42.81 -21.85 61.72
C ILE A 226 43.27 -23.16 62.41
N PRO A 227 44.58 -23.52 62.38
CA PRO A 227 45.06 -24.75 63.01
C PRO A 227 45.20 -24.65 64.52
N LYS A 228 45.06 -25.78 65.21
CA LYS A 228 45.18 -25.91 66.67
C LYS A 228 46.68 -25.93 67.08
N PRO A 229 47.15 -25.05 67.99
CA PRO A 229 48.55 -25.02 68.39
C PRO A 229 48.92 -26.23 69.27
N SER A 230 50.20 -26.63 69.25
CA SER A 230 50.75 -27.74 70.04
C SER A 230 51.93 -27.30 70.94
N PRO A 231 52.11 -27.91 72.12
CA PRO A 231 53.10 -27.48 73.14
C PRO A 231 54.56 -27.94 72.84
N PRO A 232 55.57 -27.43 73.57
CA PRO A 232 56.97 -27.42 73.11
C PRO A 232 57.81 -28.65 73.50
N ARG A 233 58.95 -28.82 72.82
CA ARG A 233 60.10 -29.64 73.25
C ARG A 233 61.44 -29.02 72.79
N GLU A 234 62.53 -29.45 73.42
CA GLU A 234 63.85 -28.78 73.41
C GLU A 234 64.91 -29.46 72.52
N LYS A 235 66.03 -28.75 72.27
CA LYS A 235 67.45 -29.20 72.06
C LYS A 235 67.69 -30.37 71.07
N SER A 236 68.64 -30.34 70.11
CA SER A 236 70.03 -29.83 70.12
C SER A 236 70.63 -29.73 68.67
N PRO A 237 71.90 -29.28 68.45
CA PRO A 237 72.46 -28.91 67.11
C PRO A 237 73.64 -29.85 66.68
N PRO A 238 74.57 -29.52 65.72
CA PRO A 238 74.63 -28.58 64.58
C PRO A 238 75.04 -29.28 63.22
N ARG A 239 75.57 -28.52 62.23
CA ARG A 239 76.19 -28.90 60.91
C ARG A 239 75.24 -29.07 59.70
N SER A 240 75.66 -28.87 58.43
CA SER A 240 76.77 -28.08 57.83
C SER A 240 76.64 -28.03 56.29
N ASP A 241 76.85 -26.85 55.69
CA ASP A 241 77.44 -26.53 54.37
C ASP A 241 76.95 -27.18 53.04
N PHE A 242 77.23 -26.44 51.95
CA PHE A 242 77.06 -26.74 50.52
C PHE A 242 75.62 -27.03 50.00
N GLU A 243 75.23 -26.79 48.76
CA GLU A 243 75.53 -25.84 47.66
C GLU A 243 74.89 -26.48 46.39
N SER A 244 74.63 -25.69 45.35
CA SER A 244 74.38 -26.10 43.96
C SER A 244 72.98 -26.58 43.51
N ARG A 245 72.68 -26.08 42.31
CA ARG A 245 71.70 -26.49 41.27
C ARG A 245 72.22 -27.79 40.58
N PRO A 246 71.54 -28.47 39.60
CA PRO A 246 70.30 -28.10 38.88
C PRO A 246 69.34 -29.27 38.42
N SER A 247 68.26 -28.88 37.71
CA SER A 247 67.67 -29.51 36.49
C SER A 247 67.04 -30.93 36.42
N LYS A 248 65.73 -30.92 36.06
CA LYS A 248 65.02 -31.68 34.97
C LYS A 248 64.80 -33.22 35.07
N ALA A 249 63.77 -33.67 34.31
CA ALA A 249 63.50 -35.04 33.80
C ALA A 249 62.93 -36.08 34.83
N PHE A 250 62.13 -37.12 34.50
CA PHE A 250 61.27 -37.49 33.34
C PHE A 250 60.29 -38.66 33.72
N LYS A 251 59.24 -38.92 32.90
CA LYS A 251 58.67 -40.25 32.49
C LYS A 251 57.78 -41.13 33.44
N SER A 252 56.49 -41.25 33.06
CA SER A 252 55.76 -42.52 32.77
C SER A 252 55.37 -43.48 33.95
N ARG A 253 54.57 -44.57 33.83
CA ARG A 253 53.85 -45.26 32.71
C ARG A 253 52.75 -46.23 33.23
N LYS A 254 51.63 -46.43 32.49
CA LYS A 254 50.79 -47.66 32.26
C LYS A 254 49.38 -47.25 31.72
N ASN A 255 48.76 -47.82 30.66
CA ASN A 255 48.25 -49.19 30.37
C ASN A 255 46.87 -49.45 31.07
N GLU A 256 45.76 -49.94 30.46
CA GLU A 256 45.50 -50.67 29.17
C GLU A 256 44.14 -50.32 28.47
N THR A 257 43.76 -51.06 27.43
CA THR A 257 42.61 -50.91 26.47
C THR A 257 41.66 -52.14 26.50
N PRO A 258 40.52 -52.25 25.74
CA PRO A 258 39.94 -51.45 24.64
C PRO A 258 38.46 -50.99 24.95
N THR A 259 37.43 -50.81 24.09
CA THR A 259 37.14 -51.17 22.67
C THR A 259 35.98 -50.32 22.05
N GLU A 260 35.96 -50.26 20.70
CA GLU A 260 34.80 -50.12 19.80
C GLU A 260 33.94 -48.82 19.68
N ALA A 261 32.99 -48.87 18.72
CA ALA A 261 31.98 -47.88 18.31
C ALA A 261 32.46 -46.56 17.63
N GLN A 262 32.56 -46.60 16.30
CA GLN A 262 32.67 -45.40 15.44
C GLN A 262 31.29 -44.79 15.12
N SER A 263 31.20 -43.47 14.98
CA SER A 263 30.37 -42.86 13.90
C SER A 263 30.75 -41.39 13.66
N LYS A 264 31.05 -41.06 12.39
CA LYS A 264 31.41 -39.71 11.93
C LYS A 264 30.51 -39.33 10.77
N VAL A 265 29.33 -38.78 11.08
CA VAL A 265 28.30 -38.49 10.08
C VAL A 265 28.76 -37.38 9.13
N THR A 266 28.86 -37.75 7.85
CA THR A 266 29.13 -36.85 6.72
C THR A 266 27.93 -36.93 5.79
N TRP A 267 27.40 -35.79 5.34
CA TRP A 267 26.34 -35.75 4.33
C TRP A 267 26.87 -35.09 3.06
N SER A 268 27.11 -35.93 2.04
CA SER A 268 27.36 -35.49 0.66
C SER A 268 26.05 -35.13 -0.03
N SER A 269 26.15 -34.43 -1.16
CA SER A 269 25.07 -34.47 -2.17
C SER A 269 25.02 -35.86 -2.80
N ASP A 270 23.87 -36.21 -3.39
CA ASP A 270 23.94 -36.65 -4.79
C ASP A 270 22.66 -36.32 -5.58
N MET A 271 22.81 -36.31 -6.90
CA MET A 271 21.72 -36.14 -7.89
C MET A 271 21.38 -37.50 -8.53
N PRO A 272 20.36 -37.53 -9.41
CA PRO A 272 20.70 -38.05 -10.74
C PRO A 272 20.28 -37.13 -11.90
N ALA A 273 21.18 -36.96 -12.88
CA ALA A 273 20.84 -36.72 -14.28
C ALA A 273 20.44 -38.06 -14.94
N SER A 274 19.92 -38.18 -16.17
CA SER A 274 19.92 -37.35 -17.39
C SER A 274 18.57 -37.64 -18.14
N MET A 275 18.12 -37.07 -19.25
CA MET A 275 18.71 -36.53 -20.50
C MET A 275 17.79 -35.38 -21.00
N ASN A 276 18.25 -34.20 -21.46
CA ASN A 276 19.11 -33.82 -22.60
C ASN A 276 18.30 -33.45 -23.88
N ASN A 277 18.90 -32.58 -24.72
CA ASN A 277 18.43 -32.06 -26.01
C ASN A 277 17.22 -31.08 -26.00
N GLN A 278 17.21 -30.01 -26.79
CA GLN A 278 18.33 -29.32 -27.48
C GLN A 278 17.94 -27.86 -27.76
N ALA A 279 18.92 -26.95 -27.83
CA ALA A 279 18.68 -25.54 -28.17
C ALA A 279 19.16 -25.21 -29.60
N ASN A 280 18.23 -24.76 -30.43
CA ASN A 280 18.44 -24.06 -31.71
C ASN A 280 17.13 -23.30 -32.04
N GLY A 281 17.10 -22.17 -32.75
CA GLY A 281 18.21 -21.37 -33.29
C GLY A 281 17.83 -20.73 -34.63
N GLY A 282 17.78 -19.38 -34.70
CA GLY A 282 17.82 -18.64 -35.97
C GLY A 282 16.48 -18.27 -36.66
N ASN A 283 16.19 -16.96 -36.68
CA ASN A 283 16.15 -16.10 -37.89
C ASN A 283 15.32 -16.43 -39.18
N ILE A 284 14.69 -15.36 -39.68
CA ILE A 284 14.66 -14.88 -41.09
C ILE A 284 13.62 -15.46 -42.09
N PHE A 285 12.60 -14.62 -42.35
CA PHE A 285 12.27 -13.95 -43.65
C PHE A 285 11.87 -14.74 -44.92
N GLY A 286 10.92 -14.17 -45.68
CA GLY A 286 10.38 -14.68 -46.96
C GLY A 286 8.87 -14.94 -46.83
N MET A 287 7.91 -14.20 -47.40
CA MET A 287 7.86 -13.18 -48.47
C MET A 287 7.87 -13.73 -49.91
N PHE A 288 6.82 -13.36 -50.68
CA PHE A 288 6.46 -13.76 -52.05
C PHE A 288 6.01 -15.24 -52.21
N GLY A 289 5.08 -15.58 -53.11
CA GLY A 289 4.22 -14.70 -53.91
C GLY A 289 3.50 -15.40 -55.08
N GLY A 290 2.28 -14.94 -55.41
CA GLY A 290 1.46 -15.38 -56.55
C GLY A 290 0.01 -14.90 -56.32
N LYS A 291 -0.54 -13.89 -57.01
CA LYS A 291 -0.83 -13.75 -58.46
C LYS A 291 -1.65 -14.91 -59.05
N LYS A 292 -2.96 -14.70 -59.19
CA LYS A 292 -3.62 -14.48 -60.50
C LYS A 292 -5.12 -14.11 -60.32
N GLN A 293 -5.60 -13.24 -61.23
CA GLN A 293 -6.91 -13.25 -61.94
C GLN A 293 -8.24 -13.43 -61.14
N ASP A 294 -9.36 -12.79 -61.48
CA ASP A 294 -9.67 -11.75 -62.49
C ASP A 294 -11.04 -11.09 -62.17
N GLN A 295 -11.57 -10.31 -63.12
CA GLN A 295 -12.95 -9.81 -63.24
C GLN A 295 -13.30 -8.49 -62.52
N SER A 296 -13.04 -7.39 -63.24
CA SER A 296 -13.99 -6.28 -63.37
C SER A 296 -15.29 -6.74 -64.06
N PRO A 297 -16.40 -6.01 -63.89
CA PRO A 297 -16.83 -5.20 -65.03
C PRO A 297 -17.04 -3.71 -64.71
N SER A 298 -17.10 -2.91 -65.78
CA SER A 298 -16.99 -1.45 -65.80
C SER A 298 -18.31 -0.70 -65.99
N SER A 299 -18.39 0.50 -65.41
CA SER A 299 -19.11 1.67 -65.95
C SER A 299 -18.41 2.93 -65.42
N MET A 300 -18.05 3.97 -66.19
CA MET A 300 -18.85 4.87 -67.05
C MET A 300 -20.04 5.49 -66.29
N ASN A 301 -20.34 6.80 -66.33
CA ASN A 301 -19.74 7.98 -66.98
C ASN A 301 -20.25 9.23 -66.19
N LYS A 302 -19.87 10.51 -66.42
CA LYS A 302 -19.13 11.21 -67.50
C LYS A 302 -18.44 12.47 -66.92
N SER A 303 -17.57 13.13 -67.68
CA SER A 303 -17.07 14.49 -67.38
C SER A 303 -18.01 15.60 -67.86
N SER A 304 -17.85 16.81 -67.31
CA SER A 304 -18.25 18.08 -67.96
C SER A 304 -17.32 19.22 -67.49
N THR A 305 -17.30 20.35 -68.22
CA THR A 305 -16.28 21.40 -68.07
C THR A 305 -16.88 22.77 -68.40
N GLY A 306 -16.56 23.79 -67.59
CA GLY A 306 -16.92 25.20 -67.79
C GLY A 306 -16.58 25.98 -66.51
N ALA A 307 -15.70 26.99 -66.46
CA ALA A 307 -15.44 28.16 -67.31
C ALA A 307 -16.18 29.43 -66.84
N SER A 308 -15.46 30.23 -66.05
CA SER A 308 -15.49 31.71 -65.98
C SER A 308 -16.83 32.48 -65.99
N GLY A 309 -17.10 33.18 -64.89
CA GLY A 309 -18.01 34.34 -64.86
C GLY A 309 -17.56 35.36 -63.82
N PHE A 310 -17.21 36.58 -64.23
CA PHE A 310 -17.01 37.73 -63.34
C PHE A 310 -18.35 38.43 -63.08
N GLY A 311 -18.60 38.87 -61.85
CA GLY A 311 -19.78 39.65 -61.46
C GLY A 311 -19.48 40.56 -60.26
N PRO A 312 -20.08 41.77 -60.18
CA PRO A 312 -19.66 42.79 -59.22
C PRO A 312 -20.21 42.59 -57.80
N SER A 313 -19.54 43.21 -56.84
CA SER A 313 -19.82 43.12 -55.40
C SER A 313 -21.06 43.90 -54.95
N THR A 314 -21.92 43.26 -54.17
CA THR A 314 -22.87 43.94 -53.26
C THR A 314 -22.40 43.79 -51.80
N PRO A 315 -22.48 44.85 -50.97
CA PRO A 315 -22.04 44.78 -49.58
C PRO A 315 -23.09 44.09 -48.70
N GLY A 316 -22.86 42.80 -48.39
CA GLY A 316 -23.65 42.07 -47.39
C GLY A 316 -23.34 42.51 -45.95
N PRO A 317 -24.27 42.30 -45.00
CA PRO A 317 -24.09 42.71 -43.59
C PRO A 317 -22.95 41.94 -42.91
N ALA A 318 -22.36 42.56 -41.89
CA ALA A 318 -21.19 42.03 -41.18
C ALA A 318 -21.43 40.61 -40.61
N PRO A 319 -20.47 39.68 -40.76
CA PRO A 319 -20.61 38.34 -40.21
C PRO A 319 -20.61 38.39 -38.68
N ALA A 320 -21.62 37.76 -38.07
CA ALA A 320 -21.62 37.50 -36.63
C ALA A 320 -20.35 36.73 -36.23
N PRO A 321 -19.77 36.98 -35.04
CA PRO A 321 -18.51 36.38 -34.64
C PRO A 321 -18.63 34.85 -34.63
N VAL A 322 -17.85 34.20 -35.51
CA VAL A 322 -17.76 32.74 -35.55
C VAL A 322 -17.19 32.27 -34.22
N ILE A 323 -18.05 31.73 -33.37
CA ILE A 323 -17.66 31.10 -32.10
C ILE A 323 -16.83 29.86 -32.46
N GLN A 324 -15.51 30.03 -32.49
CA GLN A 324 -14.61 28.89 -32.68
C GLN A 324 -14.87 27.88 -31.55
N PRO A 325 -15.01 26.57 -31.86
CA PRO A 325 -15.23 25.57 -30.83
C PRO A 325 -14.02 25.55 -29.90
N VAL A 326 -14.20 26.09 -28.69
CA VAL A 326 -13.14 26.23 -27.69
C VAL A 326 -12.62 24.83 -27.39
N GLN A 327 -11.40 24.52 -27.87
CA GLN A 327 -10.78 23.23 -27.60
C GLN A 327 -10.52 23.09 -26.10
N TYR A 328 -11.46 22.44 -25.42
CA TYR A 328 -11.47 22.24 -23.98
C TYR A 328 -10.40 21.22 -23.60
N ARG A 329 -9.12 21.60 -23.71
CA ARG A 329 -8.03 20.85 -23.10
C ARG A 329 -8.32 20.83 -21.60
N PRO A 330 -8.65 19.68 -20.98
CA PRO A 330 -8.84 19.63 -19.55
C PRO A 330 -7.53 20.08 -18.90
N SER A 331 -7.60 21.01 -17.95
CA SER A 331 -6.44 21.45 -17.18
C SER A 331 -5.93 20.26 -16.36
N ILE A 332 -4.94 19.54 -16.90
CA ILE A 332 -4.37 18.36 -16.25
C ILE A 332 -3.83 18.80 -14.89
N ASP A 333 -4.41 18.23 -13.82
CA ASP A 333 -4.01 18.48 -12.44
C ASP A 333 -2.48 18.36 -12.31
N PRO A 334 -1.73 19.38 -11.81
CA PRO A 334 -0.28 19.36 -11.80
C PRO A 334 0.32 18.22 -10.95
N MET A 335 -0.48 17.59 -10.05
CA MET A 335 -0.14 16.33 -9.40
C MET A 335 0.05 15.20 -10.42
N VAL A 336 -0.79 15.14 -11.46
CA VAL A 336 -0.82 14.09 -12.49
C VAL A 336 0.44 14.10 -13.35
N ASP A 337 0.98 15.28 -13.68
CA ASP A 337 2.28 15.41 -14.36
C ASP A 337 3.46 15.13 -13.42
N THR A 338 3.32 15.44 -12.12
CA THR A 338 4.32 15.09 -11.11
C THR A 338 4.44 13.57 -10.93
N LEU A 339 3.33 12.83 -11.02
CA LEU A 339 3.36 11.36 -11.09
C LEU A 339 4.13 10.82 -12.33
N ILE A 340 4.10 11.53 -13.46
CA ILE A 340 4.91 11.18 -14.64
C ILE A 340 6.41 11.40 -14.37
N LYS A 341 6.77 12.50 -13.69
CA LYS A 341 8.16 12.78 -13.27
C LYS A 341 8.67 11.67 -12.34
N VAL A 342 7.90 11.34 -11.30
CA VAL A 342 8.17 10.19 -10.40
C VAL A 342 8.35 8.89 -11.19
N HIS A 343 7.48 8.59 -12.17
CA HIS A 343 7.65 7.38 -12.99
C HIS A 343 8.93 7.39 -13.87
N ARG A 344 9.42 8.55 -14.32
CA ARG A 344 10.71 8.69 -15.03
C ARG A 344 11.87 8.44 -14.07
N ASN A 345 11.91 9.12 -12.92
CA ASN A 345 12.92 8.91 -11.87
C ASN A 345 13.01 7.43 -11.46
N LEU A 346 11.86 6.75 -11.32
CA LEU A 346 11.74 5.31 -11.05
C LEU A 346 12.14 4.37 -12.20
N LYS A 347 12.44 4.88 -13.41
CA LYS A 347 13.16 4.14 -14.46
C LYS A 347 14.65 4.28 -14.26
N ASP A 348 15.13 5.50 -14.06
CA ASP A 348 16.55 5.81 -14.06
C ASP A 348 17.26 5.33 -12.79
N LEU A 349 16.62 5.45 -11.62
CA LEU A 349 17.01 4.75 -10.38
C LEU A 349 17.28 3.24 -10.61
N ARG A 350 16.43 2.57 -11.41
CA ARG A 350 16.59 1.14 -11.73
C ARG A 350 17.71 0.87 -12.74
N LYS A 351 17.99 1.78 -13.68
CA LYS A 351 19.18 1.67 -14.55
C LYS A 351 20.44 1.79 -13.69
N ASN A 352 20.49 2.82 -12.86
CA ASN A 352 21.66 3.19 -12.06
C ASN A 352 22.00 2.09 -11.06
N LEU A 353 21.02 1.57 -10.30
CA LEU A 353 21.27 0.45 -9.38
C LEU A 353 21.65 -0.86 -10.09
N VAL A 354 21.11 -1.13 -11.28
CA VAL A 354 21.54 -2.30 -12.08
C VAL A 354 22.97 -2.13 -12.60
N ALA A 355 23.38 -0.93 -13.01
CA ALA A 355 24.77 -0.63 -13.35
C ALA A 355 25.69 -0.76 -12.12
N LEU A 356 25.32 -0.16 -10.99
CA LEU A 356 26.04 -0.27 -9.73
C LEU A 356 26.20 -1.72 -9.26
N SER A 357 25.19 -2.59 -9.47
CA SER A 357 25.29 -4.02 -9.14
C SER A 357 26.20 -4.84 -10.06
N LYS A 358 26.69 -4.26 -11.16
CA LYS A 358 27.65 -4.90 -12.08
C LYS A 358 29.11 -4.52 -11.83
N HIS A 359 29.40 -3.48 -11.05
CA HIS A 359 30.79 -3.13 -10.72
C HIS A 359 31.40 -4.17 -9.78
N THR A 360 32.62 -4.60 -10.07
CA THR A 360 33.40 -5.50 -9.23
C THR A 360 33.55 -4.93 -7.81
N GLY A 361 33.35 -5.76 -6.78
CA GLY A 361 33.36 -5.33 -5.38
C GLY A 361 32.09 -4.64 -4.88
N SER A 362 31.08 -4.39 -5.74
CA SER A 362 29.82 -3.77 -5.34
C SER A 362 29.05 -4.63 -4.32
N PRO A 363 28.64 -4.09 -3.15
CA PRO A 363 27.92 -4.83 -2.11
C PRO A 363 26.52 -5.29 -2.55
N LEU A 364 26.01 -4.73 -3.66
CA LEU A 364 24.74 -5.06 -4.30
C LEU A 364 24.84 -6.18 -5.36
N SER A 365 26.06 -6.55 -5.76
CA SER A 365 26.28 -7.60 -6.77
C SER A 365 25.71 -8.95 -6.31
N GLY A 366 25.03 -9.66 -7.22
CA GLY A 366 24.24 -10.85 -6.94
C GLY A 366 22.96 -10.58 -6.11
N LYS A 367 23.12 -9.98 -4.92
CA LYS A 367 22.07 -9.74 -3.93
C LYS A 367 20.87 -8.97 -4.50
N LEU A 368 21.09 -7.93 -5.31
CA LEU A 368 20.02 -7.15 -5.94
C LEU A 368 19.10 -8.01 -6.84
N GLY A 369 19.65 -9.06 -7.47
CA GLY A 369 18.92 -10.03 -8.26
C GLY A 369 18.09 -10.98 -7.40
N ALA A 370 18.66 -11.47 -6.30
CA ALA A 370 17.99 -12.33 -5.32
C ALA A 370 16.81 -11.62 -4.66
N LEU A 371 17.03 -10.44 -4.07
CA LEU A 371 15.98 -9.60 -3.46
C LEU A 371 14.82 -9.32 -4.43
N ARG A 372 15.13 -9.00 -5.70
CA ARG A 372 14.10 -8.80 -6.73
C ARG A 372 13.33 -10.08 -7.05
N ARG A 373 13.98 -11.25 -7.08
CA ARG A 373 13.32 -12.55 -7.29
C ARG A 373 12.39 -12.87 -6.11
N GLU A 374 12.88 -12.67 -4.90
CA GLU A 374 12.16 -12.91 -3.65
C GLU A 374 10.90 -12.05 -3.52
N VAL A 375 11.02 -10.72 -3.67
CA VAL A 375 9.87 -9.79 -3.70
C VAL A 375 8.83 -10.20 -4.75
N ARG A 376 9.26 -10.70 -5.92
CA ARG A 376 8.35 -11.20 -6.96
C ARG A 376 7.65 -12.51 -6.56
N VAL A 377 8.38 -13.45 -5.96
CA VAL A 377 7.81 -14.74 -5.52
C VAL A 377 6.80 -14.50 -4.39
N SER A 378 7.18 -13.76 -3.35
CA SER A 378 6.29 -13.47 -2.22
C SER A 378 5.01 -12.73 -2.63
N ILE A 379 5.09 -11.75 -3.54
CA ILE A 379 3.88 -11.07 -4.05
C ILE A 379 3.03 -11.98 -4.95
N GLY A 380 3.64 -12.96 -5.63
CA GLY A 380 2.93 -14.01 -6.38
C GLY A 380 2.42 -15.18 -5.52
N GLN A 381 2.60 -15.12 -4.19
CA GLN A 381 2.06 -16.07 -3.21
C GLN A 381 0.89 -15.48 -2.41
N LEU A 382 0.44 -14.26 -2.74
CA LEU A 382 -0.75 -13.65 -2.14
C LEU A 382 -2.00 -14.42 -2.57
N THR A 383 -2.86 -14.78 -1.62
CA THR A 383 -4.09 -15.55 -1.88
C THR A 383 -5.31 -14.89 -1.22
N GLY A 384 -6.52 -15.35 -1.59
CA GLY A 384 -7.76 -15.00 -0.90
C GLY A 384 -7.91 -15.58 0.51
N VAL A 385 -7.00 -16.45 0.96
CA VAL A 385 -7.13 -17.14 2.24
C VAL A 385 -6.82 -16.19 3.41
N LYS A 386 -7.81 -15.99 4.28
CA LYS A 386 -7.72 -15.12 5.46
C LYS A 386 -6.51 -15.52 6.34
N GLY A 387 -5.60 -14.58 6.56
CA GLY A 387 -4.40 -14.78 7.40
C GLY A 387 -3.19 -15.39 6.69
N ALA A 388 -3.34 -16.10 5.56
CA ALA A 388 -2.22 -16.72 4.85
C ALA A 388 -1.19 -15.71 4.34
N ASN A 389 -1.62 -14.48 4.05
CA ASN A 389 -0.76 -13.40 3.57
C ASN A 389 0.09 -12.76 4.68
N THR A 390 -0.21 -12.97 5.97
CA THR A 390 0.52 -12.36 7.10
C THR A 390 2.03 -12.66 7.09
N PRO A 391 2.50 -13.93 7.01
CA PRO A 391 3.94 -14.22 6.93
C PRO A 391 4.61 -13.60 5.70
N ILE A 392 3.90 -13.52 4.57
CA ILE A 392 4.37 -12.89 3.33
C ILE A 392 4.60 -11.39 3.56
N THR A 393 3.64 -10.69 4.16
CA THR A 393 3.79 -9.26 4.46
C THR A 393 4.90 -9.00 5.48
N THR A 394 4.96 -9.79 6.56
CA THR A 394 6.01 -9.66 7.58
C THR A 394 7.41 -9.87 6.98
N LYS A 395 7.57 -10.86 6.09
CA LYS A 395 8.83 -11.09 5.37
C LYS A 395 9.25 -9.89 4.53
N LEU A 396 8.31 -9.30 3.77
CA LEU A 396 8.61 -8.14 2.93
C LEU A 396 8.84 -6.85 3.73
N ILE A 397 8.19 -6.68 4.88
CA ILE A 397 8.52 -5.64 5.87
C ILE A 397 9.96 -5.84 6.39
N GLY A 398 10.36 -7.09 6.68
CA GLY A 398 11.72 -7.42 7.08
C GLY A 398 12.78 -7.01 6.05
N LEU A 399 12.58 -7.36 4.77
CA LEU A 399 13.49 -6.97 3.69
C LEU A 399 13.56 -5.45 3.49
N LEU A 400 12.43 -4.74 3.65
CA LEU A 400 12.41 -3.28 3.55
C LEU A 400 13.17 -2.63 4.71
N ARG A 401 13.00 -3.09 5.95
CA ARG A 401 13.78 -2.63 7.13
C ARG A 401 15.29 -2.83 6.90
N GLN A 402 15.70 -4.02 6.44
CA GLN A 402 17.10 -4.33 6.10
C GLN A 402 17.68 -3.46 4.97
N SER A 403 16.84 -2.78 4.18
CA SER A 403 17.26 -1.84 3.13
C SER A 403 17.27 -0.37 3.56
N ILE A 404 16.78 -0.07 4.77
CA ILE A 404 16.86 1.25 5.42
C ILE A 404 18.07 1.30 6.38
N ASP A 405 18.34 0.19 7.09
CA ASP A 405 19.45 0.07 8.04
C ASP A 405 20.81 0.42 7.39
N PRO A 406 21.52 1.47 7.87
CA PRO A 406 22.85 1.82 7.36
C PRO A 406 23.90 0.71 7.53
N ASN A 407 23.74 -0.14 8.55
CA ASN A 407 24.59 -1.30 8.83
C ASN A 407 24.05 -2.59 8.18
N GLY A 408 22.98 -2.49 7.40
CA GLY A 408 22.32 -3.61 6.75
C GLY A 408 23.22 -4.34 5.75
N PRO A 409 22.89 -5.59 5.37
CA PRO A 409 23.77 -6.46 4.56
C PRO A 409 23.94 -6.01 3.09
N CYS A 410 23.32 -4.91 2.68
CA CYS A 410 23.29 -4.36 1.32
C CYS A 410 23.31 -2.82 1.33
N PRO A 411 24.37 -2.15 1.81
CA PRO A 411 24.46 -0.69 1.77
C PRO A 411 24.34 -0.18 0.33
N SER A 412 23.72 0.99 0.15
CA SER A 412 23.41 1.56 -1.16
C SER A 412 23.52 3.08 -1.15
N PRO A 413 23.79 3.74 -2.30
CA PRO A 413 23.87 5.21 -2.36
C PRO A 413 22.59 5.88 -1.87
N MET A 414 22.72 7.04 -1.26
CA MET A 414 21.59 7.85 -0.81
C MET A 414 20.95 8.62 -1.97
N VAL A 415 19.63 8.78 -1.97
CA VAL A 415 18.85 9.56 -2.96
C VAL A 415 17.82 10.44 -2.27
N ASN A 416 17.44 11.55 -2.89
CA ASN A 416 16.42 12.45 -2.35
C ASN A 416 15.04 11.79 -2.37
N ALA A 417 14.37 11.71 -1.23
CA ALA A 417 13.04 11.10 -1.12
C ALA A 417 11.97 11.86 -1.93
N ARG A 418 12.13 13.19 -2.06
CA ARG A 418 11.19 14.09 -2.76
C ARG A 418 11.08 13.79 -4.26
N ASP A 419 12.08 13.15 -4.86
CA ASP A 419 12.05 12.73 -6.28
C ASP A 419 11.06 11.58 -6.55
N TYR A 420 10.48 10.99 -5.50
CA TYR A 420 9.63 9.80 -5.55
C TYR A 420 8.26 9.98 -4.87
N ILE A 421 8.01 11.14 -4.26
CA ILE A 421 6.75 11.51 -3.59
C ILE A 421 6.20 12.76 -4.29
N ALA A 422 4.97 12.68 -4.79
CA ALA A 422 4.30 13.76 -5.51
C ALA A 422 3.44 14.63 -4.59
N ARG A 423 2.84 14.04 -3.54
CA ARG A 423 2.13 14.74 -2.46
C ARG A 423 3.10 14.98 -1.31
N TYR A 424 3.61 16.21 -1.21
CA TYR A 424 4.47 16.62 -0.11
C TYR A 424 3.88 17.82 0.62
N SER A 425 3.37 17.57 1.82
CA SER A 425 3.10 18.62 2.80
C SER A 425 4.43 19.16 3.36
N GLN A 426 4.57 20.48 3.55
CA GLN A 426 5.68 21.00 4.35
C GLN A 426 5.61 20.42 5.77
N PRO A 427 6.75 20.20 6.46
CA PRO A 427 6.79 19.31 7.61
C PRO A 427 6.25 20.03 8.85
N ALA A 428 4.94 19.87 9.09
CA ALA A 428 4.24 20.47 10.23
C ALA A 428 4.67 19.91 11.60
N ASN A 429 5.51 18.87 11.64
CA ASN A 429 5.98 18.28 12.89
C ASN A 429 7.39 17.67 12.75
N LEU A 430 8.34 18.16 13.55
CA LEU A 430 9.72 17.66 13.60
C LEU A 430 9.86 16.33 14.37
N ALA A 431 8.80 15.86 15.03
CA ALA A 431 8.79 14.65 15.86
C ALA A 431 8.62 13.33 15.09
N VAL A 432 8.50 13.35 13.75
CA VAL A 432 8.28 12.14 12.93
C VAL A 432 9.60 11.44 12.60
N SER A 433 9.59 10.10 12.59
CA SER A 433 10.69 9.28 12.10
C SER A 433 11.04 9.59 10.63
N ASN A 434 12.32 9.42 10.27
CA ASN A 434 12.85 9.64 8.92
C ASN A 434 12.62 11.07 8.39
N ASN A 435 13.13 12.08 9.11
CA ASN A 435 13.07 13.48 8.69
C ASN A 435 14.21 13.93 7.75
N GLU A 436 15.29 13.14 7.62
CA GLU A 436 16.41 13.43 6.70
C GLU A 436 15.94 13.57 5.24
N PRO A 437 16.51 14.46 4.42
CA PRO A 437 16.08 14.64 3.03
C PRO A 437 16.47 13.46 2.12
N LEU A 438 17.38 12.60 2.59
CA LEU A 438 17.96 11.49 1.85
C LEU A 438 17.47 10.15 2.39
N VAL A 439 17.31 9.17 1.51
CA VAL A 439 16.95 7.78 1.84
C VAL A 439 17.80 6.79 1.02
N PRO A 440 18.04 5.56 1.51
CA PRO A 440 18.78 4.55 0.74
C PRO A 440 18.10 4.20 -0.59
N SER A 441 18.86 4.24 -1.67
CA SER A 441 18.36 3.93 -3.03
C SER A 441 17.83 2.50 -3.15
N LEU A 442 18.39 1.53 -2.39
CA LEU A 442 17.89 0.16 -2.35
C LEU A 442 16.45 0.09 -1.81
N PHE A 443 16.12 0.83 -0.75
CA PHE A 443 14.76 0.86 -0.20
C PHE A 443 13.75 1.38 -1.24
N VAL A 444 14.03 2.54 -1.85
CA VAL A 444 13.19 3.11 -2.91
C VAL A 444 13.06 2.16 -4.10
N TYR A 445 14.14 1.44 -4.45
CA TYR A 445 14.12 0.39 -5.46
C TYR A 445 13.23 -0.81 -5.06
N LEU A 446 13.30 -1.29 -3.82
CA LEU A 446 12.45 -2.41 -3.37
C LEU A 446 10.98 -2.01 -3.35
N ILE A 447 10.62 -0.82 -2.85
CA ILE A 447 9.25 -0.27 -2.95
C ILE A 447 8.80 -0.19 -4.42
N ASN A 448 9.68 0.24 -5.33
CA ASN A 448 9.43 0.28 -6.77
C ASN A 448 9.20 -1.12 -7.38
N ILE A 449 9.94 -2.15 -6.95
CA ILE A 449 9.72 -3.54 -7.38
C ILE A 449 8.41 -4.09 -6.78
N ILE A 450 8.11 -3.86 -5.50
CA ILE A 450 6.85 -4.23 -4.84
C ILE A 450 5.67 -3.67 -5.63
N ALA A 451 5.64 -2.35 -5.83
CA ALA A 451 4.58 -1.68 -6.57
C ALA A 451 4.50 -2.12 -8.05
N LYS A 452 5.60 -2.54 -8.68
CA LYS A 452 5.59 -3.14 -10.02
C LYS A 452 5.01 -4.55 -10.06
N ASN A 453 5.03 -5.29 -8.95
CA ASN A 453 4.44 -6.63 -8.85
C ASN A 453 2.97 -6.58 -8.40
N ILE A 454 2.60 -5.64 -7.52
CA ILE A 454 1.18 -5.33 -7.18
C ILE A 454 0.38 -5.04 -8.47
N ILE A 455 0.87 -4.15 -9.33
CA ILE A 455 0.26 -3.84 -10.64
C ILE A 455 0.17 -5.08 -11.56
N ARG A 456 1.09 -6.04 -11.44
CA ARG A 456 1.03 -7.29 -12.22
C ARG A 456 -0.01 -8.26 -11.66
N GLN A 457 -0.14 -8.36 -10.34
CA GLN A 457 -1.16 -9.20 -9.71
C GLN A 457 -2.57 -8.69 -10.03
N PHE A 458 -2.81 -7.38 -9.97
CA PHE A 458 -4.09 -6.80 -10.44
C PHE A 458 -4.39 -7.08 -11.92
N ILE A 459 -3.38 -7.06 -12.79
CA ILE A 459 -3.54 -7.36 -14.22
C ILE A 459 -3.78 -8.86 -14.49
N ASN A 460 -3.16 -9.74 -13.70
CA ASN A 460 -3.19 -11.18 -13.93
C ASN A 460 -4.39 -11.85 -13.23
N GLU A 461 -4.50 -11.68 -11.92
CA GLU A 461 -5.43 -12.44 -11.08
C GLU A 461 -6.81 -11.78 -11.08
N CYS A 462 -6.87 -10.45 -10.91
CA CYS A 462 -8.13 -9.70 -10.82
C CYS A 462 -8.84 -9.53 -12.18
N ARG A 463 -8.23 -10.00 -13.26
CA ARG A 463 -8.87 -10.29 -14.56
C ARG A 463 -9.81 -11.49 -14.48
N VAL A 464 -9.47 -12.50 -13.68
CA VAL A 464 -10.16 -13.79 -13.61
C VAL A 464 -11.08 -13.85 -12.39
N ASP A 465 -10.59 -13.41 -11.22
CA ASP A 465 -11.41 -13.21 -10.03
C ASP A 465 -11.20 -11.79 -9.47
N PRO A 466 -12.14 -10.86 -9.69
CA PRO A 466 -12.09 -9.52 -9.09
C PRO A 466 -11.97 -9.53 -7.55
N LYS A 467 -12.43 -10.59 -6.85
CA LYS A 467 -12.32 -10.69 -5.39
C LYS A 467 -10.86 -10.83 -4.93
N ALA A 468 -9.97 -11.36 -5.76
CA ALA A 468 -8.54 -11.38 -5.53
C ALA A 468 -7.92 -9.97 -5.38
N ALA A 469 -8.61 -8.92 -5.82
CA ALA A 469 -8.16 -7.54 -5.60
C ALA A 469 -8.13 -7.17 -4.10
N ASP A 470 -8.99 -7.76 -3.27
CA ASP A 470 -9.09 -7.43 -1.85
C ASP A 470 -7.82 -7.77 -1.05
N PRO A 471 -7.30 -9.01 -1.02
CA PRO A 471 -6.07 -9.35 -0.29
C PRO A 471 -4.85 -8.58 -0.79
N ILE A 472 -4.74 -8.32 -2.10
CA ILE A 472 -3.68 -7.47 -2.66
C ILE A 472 -3.82 -6.02 -2.15
N GLY A 473 -5.06 -5.53 -2.00
CA GLY A 473 -5.39 -4.26 -1.35
C GLY A 473 -4.99 -4.21 0.13
N VAL A 474 -5.26 -5.27 0.91
CA VAL A 474 -4.78 -5.39 2.32
C VAL A 474 -3.26 -5.32 2.38
N PHE A 475 -2.58 -6.14 1.58
CA PHE A 475 -1.11 -6.19 1.51
C PHE A 475 -0.52 -4.81 1.16
N THR A 476 -1.08 -4.14 0.14
CA THR A 476 -0.67 -2.80 -0.29
C THR A 476 -0.84 -1.79 0.84
N ALA A 477 -2.03 -1.75 1.46
CA ALA A 477 -2.33 -0.87 2.57
C ALA A 477 -1.39 -1.11 3.77
N GLN A 478 -1.09 -2.37 4.11
CA GLN A 478 -0.21 -2.72 5.23
C GLN A 478 1.25 -2.31 4.99
N ILE A 479 1.79 -2.49 3.77
CA ILE A 479 3.15 -2.05 3.41
C ILE A 479 3.25 -0.52 3.46
N PHE A 480 2.37 0.19 2.75
CA PHE A 480 2.47 1.65 2.59
C PHE A 480 2.02 2.47 3.82
N SER A 481 1.43 1.83 4.83
CA SER A 481 1.09 2.44 6.14
C SER A 481 2.01 2.01 7.29
N THR A 482 3.14 1.36 7.01
CA THR A 482 4.10 0.99 8.06
C THR A 482 4.93 2.22 8.48
N PRO A 483 4.90 2.66 9.76
CA PRO A 483 5.52 3.93 10.20
C PRO A 483 6.99 4.07 9.82
N ASP A 484 7.76 2.99 9.96
CA ASP A 484 9.19 2.91 9.65
C ASP A 484 9.51 3.26 8.18
N PHE A 485 8.51 3.19 7.29
CA PHE A 485 8.62 3.45 5.85
C PHE A 485 8.00 4.78 5.44
N LEU A 486 7.45 5.55 6.38
CA LEU A 486 7.02 6.92 6.14
C LEU A 486 8.25 7.84 6.11
N TRP A 487 8.18 8.91 5.33
CA TRP A 487 9.18 9.96 5.24
C TRP A 487 8.52 11.29 5.57
N ARG A 488 8.94 11.94 6.66
CA ARG A 488 8.29 13.17 7.18
C ARG A 488 6.77 13.02 7.42
N GLY A 489 6.32 11.78 7.67
CA GLY A 489 4.91 11.39 7.81
C GLY A 489 4.20 10.99 6.52
N GLU A 490 4.75 11.35 5.35
CA GLU A 490 4.19 11.02 4.04
C GLU A 490 4.57 9.60 3.60
N SER A 491 3.74 8.97 2.77
CA SER A 491 3.96 7.60 2.28
C SER A 491 4.56 7.57 0.87
N PHE A 492 5.46 6.63 0.60
CA PHE A 492 5.96 6.33 -0.76
C PHE A 492 4.92 5.69 -1.69
N ILE A 493 3.63 5.69 -1.32
CA ILE A 493 2.50 5.22 -2.13
C ILE A 493 2.47 5.83 -3.55
N ASP A 494 2.97 7.05 -3.74
CA ASP A 494 3.08 7.69 -5.05
C ASP A 494 3.95 6.89 -6.03
N ILE A 495 4.88 6.06 -5.55
CA ILE A 495 5.64 5.11 -6.37
C ILE A 495 4.71 4.08 -7.03
N LEU A 496 3.57 3.73 -6.42
CA LEU A 496 2.52 2.88 -6.98
C LEU A 496 1.52 3.67 -7.83
N ILE A 497 1.05 4.83 -7.35
CA ILE A 497 0.08 5.67 -8.08
C ILE A 497 0.67 6.17 -9.41
N ALA A 498 1.97 6.47 -9.45
CA ALA A 498 2.71 6.79 -10.68
C ALA A 498 2.76 5.63 -11.69
N LYS A 499 2.49 4.39 -11.27
CA LYS A 499 2.34 3.23 -12.17
C LYS A 499 0.91 3.12 -12.65
N PHE A 500 -0.08 3.23 -11.76
CA PHE A 500 -1.50 3.31 -12.14
C PHE A 500 -1.73 4.38 -13.21
N ARG A 501 -1.19 5.59 -13.02
CA ARG A 501 -1.23 6.70 -13.99
C ARG A 501 -0.70 6.34 -15.39
N VAL A 502 0.18 5.35 -15.50
CA VAL A 502 0.79 4.91 -16.77
C VAL A 502 0.10 3.66 -17.33
N VAL A 503 -0.45 2.77 -16.50
CA VAL A 503 -1.08 1.52 -16.96
C VAL A 503 -2.61 1.57 -17.06
N CYS A 504 -3.26 2.51 -16.38
CA CYS A 504 -4.70 2.81 -16.43
C CYS A 504 -4.91 4.35 -16.29
N PRO A 505 -4.65 5.14 -17.34
CA PRO A 505 -4.70 6.61 -17.28
C PRO A 505 -6.10 7.19 -17.06
N VAL A 506 -7.17 6.45 -17.41
CA VAL A 506 -8.56 6.92 -17.32
C VAL A 506 -8.99 7.26 -15.88
N LEU A 507 -8.42 6.59 -14.87
CA LEU A 507 -8.57 6.92 -13.45
C LEU A 507 -8.13 8.36 -13.12
N PHE A 508 -7.29 8.95 -13.95
CA PHE A 508 -6.72 10.29 -13.80
C PHE A 508 -7.34 11.30 -14.79
N GLY A 509 -8.51 10.96 -15.37
CA GLY A 509 -9.24 11.83 -16.29
C GLY A 509 -8.69 11.89 -17.71
N LEU A 510 -7.74 11.02 -18.08
CA LEU A 510 -7.27 10.94 -19.47
C LEU A 510 -8.28 10.21 -20.35
N ARG A 511 -8.34 10.66 -21.60
CA ARG A 511 -9.30 10.27 -22.64
C ARG A 511 -8.54 10.09 -23.95
N GLY A 512 -9.16 9.43 -24.92
CA GLY A 512 -8.59 9.23 -26.24
C GLY A 512 -9.44 8.29 -27.09
N ASP A 513 -9.40 8.48 -28.40
CA ASP A 513 -10.08 7.63 -29.37
C ASP A 513 -9.36 6.27 -29.52
N THR A 514 -10.11 5.17 -29.49
CA THR A 514 -9.59 3.81 -29.71
C THR A 514 -9.29 3.52 -31.19
N SER A 515 -9.72 4.37 -32.13
CA SER A 515 -9.32 4.28 -33.55
C SER A 515 -7.85 4.70 -33.76
N LEU A 516 -7.38 5.70 -33.01
CA LEU A 516 -6.07 6.34 -33.21
C LEU A 516 -4.96 5.71 -32.35
N GLU A 517 -3.74 5.58 -32.91
CA GLU A 517 -2.54 5.17 -32.15
C GLU A 517 -2.30 6.05 -30.91
N SER A 518 -2.49 7.36 -31.04
CA SER A 518 -2.31 8.36 -29.98
C SER A 518 -3.36 8.22 -28.88
N GLY A 519 -4.62 7.96 -29.23
CA GLY A 519 -5.70 7.74 -28.27
C GLY A 519 -5.56 6.40 -27.54
N ARG A 520 -5.19 5.32 -28.24
CA ARG A 520 -4.78 4.04 -27.60
C ARG A 520 -3.64 4.25 -26.60
N GLN A 521 -2.64 5.04 -26.96
CA GLN A 521 -1.54 5.37 -26.04
C GLN A 521 -2.03 6.20 -24.82
N ALA A 522 -2.92 7.16 -25.03
CA ALA A 522 -3.51 7.96 -23.95
C ALA A 522 -4.39 7.13 -22.99
N LEU A 523 -5.08 6.11 -23.50
CA LEU A 523 -5.86 5.13 -22.71
C LEU A 523 -5.01 4.04 -22.02
N GLY A 524 -3.68 4.05 -22.15
CA GLY A 524 -2.83 3.03 -21.53
C GLY A 524 -2.92 1.65 -22.19
N TRP A 525 -3.28 1.61 -23.48
CA TRP A 525 -3.15 0.41 -24.30
C TRP A 525 -1.67 0.02 -24.43
N LYS A 526 -1.40 -1.28 -24.48
CA LYS A 526 -0.04 -1.83 -24.53
C LYS A 526 0.26 -2.36 -25.93
N LYS A 527 1.49 -2.15 -26.42
CA LYS A 527 2.06 -2.93 -27.53
C LYS A 527 2.80 -4.16 -27.00
N ASP A 528 2.67 -5.30 -27.67
CA ASP A 528 3.56 -6.47 -27.55
C ASP A 528 4.44 -6.46 -28.81
N GLY A 529 5.72 -6.11 -28.66
CA GLY A 529 6.56 -5.75 -29.80
C GLY A 529 6.01 -4.51 -30.52
N PRO A 530 5.88 -4.52 -31.86
CA PRO A 530 5.30 -3.40 -32.62
C PRO A 530 3.76 -3.38 -32.63
N VAL A 531 3.09 -4.49 -32.27
CA VAL A 531 1.64 -4.66 -32.44
C VAL A 531 0.89 -4.30 -31.16
N TRP A 532 -0.26 -3.63 -31.25
CA TRP A 532 -1.16 -3.46 -30.11
C TRP A 532 -1.68 -4.83 -29.60
N ILE A 533 -1.84 -4.99 -28.29
CA ILE A 533 -2.56 -6.17 -27.77
C ILE A 533 -4.02 -6.18 -28.26
N PRO A 534 -4.64 -7.36 -28.45
CA PRO A 534 -6.08 -7.46 -28.74
C PRO A 534 -6.94 -6.74 -27.71
N GLU A 535 -8.10 -6.26 -28.15
CA GLU A 535 -9.01 -5.46 -27.33
C GLU A 535 -9.46 -6.19 -26.05
N GLN A 536 -9.88 -7.46 -26.13
CA GLN A 536 -10.21 -8.22 -24.93
C GLN A 536 -9.06 -8.23 -23.91
N LYS A 537 -7.82 -8.46 -24.37
CA LYS A 537 -6.61 -8.45 -23.53
C LYS A 537 -6.28 -7.03 -22.99
N HIS A 538 -6.81 -5.96 -23.58
CA HIS A 538 -6.79 -4.61 -23.01
C HIS A 538 -7.89 -4.44 -21.95
N ASN A 539 -9.14 -4.73 -22.31
CA ASN A 539 -10.33 -4.63 -21.47
C ASN A 539 -10.17 -5.41 -20.15
N ASP A 540 -9.68 -6.65 -20.25
CA ASP A 540 -9.30 -7.53 -19.14
C ASP A 540 -8.31 -6.87 -18.15
N ARG A 541 -7.25 -6.22 -18.67
CA ARG A 541 -6.27 -5.49 -17.83
C ARG A 541 -6.94 -4.33 -17.11
N MET A 542 -7.84 -3.63 -17.80
CA MET A 542 -8.49 -2.42 -17.31
C MET A 542 -9.49 -2.75 -16.21
N ALA A 543 -10.24 -3.85 -16.34
CA ALA A 543 -11.08 -4.39 -15.27
C ALA A 543 -10.25 -4.72 -14.01
N GLY A 544 -9.21 -5.54 -14.14
CA GLY A 544 -8.35 -5.91 -13.00
C GLY A 544 -7.66 -4.71 -12.34
N LEU A 545 -7.28 -3.69 -13.12
CA LEU A 545 -6.73 -2.43 -12.59
C LEU A 545 -7.78 -1.52 -11.93
N GLY A 546 -9.03 -1.52 -12.41
CA GLY A 546 -10.14 -0.79 -11.77
C GLY A 546 -10.48 -1.36 -10.40
N ALA A 547 -10.67 -2.68 -10.31
CA ALA A 547 -10.90 -3.38 -9.05
C ALA A 547 -9.71 -3.23 -8.08
N GLY A 548 -8.47 -3.33 -8.59
CA GLY A 548 -7.27 -3.13 -7.78
C GLY A 548 -7.06 -1.70 -7.29
N PHE A 549 -7.54 -0.69 -8.01
CA PHE A 549 -7.55 0.70 -7.54
C PHE A 549 -8.61 0.91 -6.44
N ALA A 550 -9.80 0.34 -6.62
CA ALA A 550 -10.87 0.39 -5.63
C ALA A 550 -10.50 -0.30 -4.31
N SER A 551 -9.86 -1.47 -4.37
CA SER A 551 -9.48 -2.26 -3.18
C SER A 551 -8.36 -1.64 -2.33
N ILE A 552 -7.64 -0.66 -2.90
CA ILE A 552 -6.69 0.22 -2.20
C ILE A 552 -7.39 1.47 -1.68
N ALA A 553 -8.10 2.21 -2.55
CA ALA A 553 -8.61 3.55 -2.23
C ALA A 553 -9.81 3.54 -1.26
N LEU A 554 -10.62 2.47 -1.27
CA LEU A 554 -11.75 2.28 -0.36
C LEU A 554 -11.35 1.42 0.87
N ARG A 555 -10.13 1.57 1.38
CA ARG A 555 -9.70 0.95 2.64
C ARG A 555 -10.09 1.79 3.84
N ASP A 556 -10.79 1.15 4.77
CA ASP A 556 -11.06 1.71 6.10
C ASP A 556 -9.83 1.58 7.00
N PHE A 557 -9.51 2.69 7.68
CA PHE A 557 -8.44 2.82 8.67
C PHE A 557 -8.99 3.34 10.01
N SER A 558 -10.29 3.61 10.15
CA SER A 558 -10.91 4.14 11.37
C SER A 558 -10.64 3.32 12.64
N ARG A 559 -10.36 2.02 12.47
CA ARG A 559 -10.07 1.05 13.55
C ARG A 559 -8.57 0.80 13.77
N VAL A 560 -7.69 1.59 13.15
CA VAL A 560 -6.23 1.37 13.14
C VAL A 560 -5.49 2.69 13.38
N SER A 561 -4.52 2.71 14.28
CA SER A 561 -3.70 3.89 14.62
C SER A 561 -2.70 4.33 13.52
N LYS A 562 -2.92 3.92 12.27
CA LYS A 562 -2.05 4.19 11.13
C LYS A 562 -2.72 5.17 10.17
N SER A 563 -1.96 6.10 9.61
CA SER A 563 -2.45 6.95 8.52
C SER A 563 -2.81 6.11 7.28
N ASN A 564 -3.91 6.47 6.62
CA ASN A 564 -4.32 5.84 5.37
C ASN A 564 -3.44 6.38 4.23
N PRO A 565 -2.62 5.55 3.53
CA PRO A 565 -1.73 6.02 2.49
C PRO A 565 -2.48 6.43 1.21
N TYR A 566 -3.76 6.07 1.03
CA TYR A 566 -4.53 6.45 -0.14
C TYR A 566 -6.02 6.62 0.19
N PRO A 567 -6.42 7.75 0.81
CA PRO A 567 -7.77 7.93 1.33
C PRO A 567 -8.88 7.94 0.27
N PRO A 568 -10.14 7.62 0.64
CA PRO A 568 -11.28 7.49 -0.27
C PRO A 568 -11.58 8.68 -1.18
N VAL A 569 -11.13 9.90 -0.82
CA VAL A 569 -11.21 11.09 -1.68
C VAL A 569 -10.56 10.87 -3.06
N HIS A 570 -9.57 9.98 -3.16
CA HIS A 570 -8.95 9.62 -4.45
C HIS A 570 -9.76 8.60 -5.25
N TYR A 571 -10.58 7.75 -4.60
CA TYR A 571 -11.61 6.98 -5.29
C TYR A 571 -12.67 7.94 -5.87
N TRP A 572 -13.19 8.85 -5.05
CA TRP A 572 -14.18 9.84 -5.49
C TRP A 572 -13.67 10.69 -6.67
N ARG A 573 -12.43 11.19 -6.61
CA ARG A 573 -11.83 11.95 -7.72
C ARG A 573 -11.71 11.11 -9.00
N ALA A 574 -11.24 9.87 -8.91
CA ALA A 574 -11.11 8.98 -10.08
C ALA A 574 -12.46 8.60 -10.69
N PHE A 575 -13.46 8.38 -9.85
CA PHE A 575 -14.84 8.10 -10.25
C PHE A 575 -15.46 9.31 -10.97
N ALA A 576 -15.36 10.50 -10.36
CA ALA A 576 -15.83 11.77 -10.93
C ALA A 576 -15.17 12.08 -12.28
N ASN A 577 -13.85 11.87 -12.40
CA ASN A 577 -13.09 12.03 -13.64
C ASN A 577 -13.67 11.22 -14.82
N ILE A 578 -14.23 10.04 -14.53
CA ILE A 578 -14.81 9.14 -15.53
C ILE A 578 -16.27 9.49 -15.85
N VAL A 579 -17.14 9.66 -14.84
CA VAL A 579 -18.57 9.94 -15.10
C VAL A 579 -18.80 11.34 -15.70
N ASN A 580 -17.91 12.29 -15.43
CA ASN A 580 -17.91 13.63 -16.02
C ASN A 580 -17.23 13.69 -17.40
N CYS A 581 -17.12 12.56 -18.10
CA CYS A 581 -16.74 12.53 -19.51
C CYS A 581 -17.86 13.15 -20.39
N PRO A 582 -17.53 14.05 -21.35
CA PRO A 582 -18.43 14.44 -22.43
C PRO A 582 -18.75 13.25 -23.33
N ALA A 583 -19.97 13.18 -23.87
CA ALA A 583 -20.43 12.01 -24.63
C ALA A 583 -19.51 11.65 -25.82
N GLY A 584 -19.03 12.64 -26.57
CA GLY A 584 -18.10 12.44 -27.70
C GLY A 584 -16.69 11.97 -27.33
N GLU A 585 -16.35 11.87 -26.03
CA GLU A 585 -15.07 11.37 -25.53
C GLU A 585 -15.22 10.08 -24.69
N VAL A 586 -16.43 9.51 -24.64
CA VAL A 586 -16.72 8.25 -23.94
C VAL A 586 -16.11 7.07 -24.69
N SER A 587 -15.43 6.19 -23.95
CA SER A 587 -14.82 4.96 -24.48
C SER A 587 -15.16 3.74 -23.62
N ASP A 588 -15.25 2.57 -24.25
CA ASP A 588 -15.50 1.29 -23.55
C ASP A 588 -14.47 1.03 -22.44
N THR A 589 -13.20 1.41 -22.65
CA THR A 589 -12.15 1.39 -21.61
C THR A 589 -12.56 2.12 -20.33
N GLN A 590 -13.19 3.30 -20.42
CA GLN A 590 -13.66 4.05 -19.25
C GLN A 590 -14.80 3.33 -18.55
N MET A 591 -15.77 2.80 -19.30
CA MET A 591 -16.93 2.10 -18.77
C MET A 591 -16.55 0.77 -18.10
N ILE A 592 -15.58 0.05 -18.64
CA ILE A 592 -15.02 -1.18 -18.05
C ILE A 592 -14.30 -0.90 -16.73
N VAL A 593 -13.48 0.17 -16.67
CA VAL A 593 -12.84 0.59 -15.41
C VAL A 593 -13.87 1.03 -14.38
N LEU A 594 -14.89 1.81 -14.79
CA LEU A 594 -15.98 2.26 -13.93
C LEU A 594 -16.76 1.07 -13.34
N ARG A 595 -17.11 0.08 -14.17
CA ARG A 595 -17.78 -1.15 -13.74
C ARG A 595 -16.93 -1.88 -12.68
N ALA A 596 -15.64 -2.11 -12.97
CA ALA A 596 -14.75 -2.83 -12.06
C ALA A 596 -14.36 -2.05 -10.80
N MET A 597 -14.49 -0.71 -10.80
CA MET A 597 -14.36 0.11 -9.59
C MET A 597 -15.56 -0.03 -8.64
N ILE A 598 -16.74 -0.38 -9.17
CA ILE A 598 -18.01 -0.50 -8.41
C ILE A 598 -18.21 -1.94 -7.94
N ASP A 599 -17.99 -2.91 -8.82
CA ASP A 599 -18.26 -4.33 -8.57
C ASP A 599 -17.49 -4.86 -7.34
N GLY A 600 -18.23 -5.39 -6.36
CA GLY A 600 -17.71 -5.86 -5.06
C GLY A 600 -17.24 -4.76 -4.08
N HIS A 601 -17.35 -3.48 -4.46
CA HIS A 601 -16.85 -2.33 -3.69
C HIS A 601 -17.95 -1.34 -3.26
N GLU A 602 -19.18 -1.56 -3.74
CA GLU A 602 -20.33 -0.66 -3.57
C GLU A 602 -20.63 -0.35 -2.10
N GLN A 603 -20.56 -1.37 -1.22
CA GLN A 603 -20.84 -1.21 0.21
C GLN A 603 -19.81 -0.30 0.90
N ARG A 604 -18.54 -0.34 0.47
CA ARG A 604 -17.49 0.54 1.02
C ARG A 604 -17.64 1.95 0.51
N PHE A 605 -17.99 2.13 -0.76
CA PHE A 605 -18.27 3.44 -1.33
C PHE A 605 -19.46 4.13 -0.62
N LEU A 606 -20.54 3.39 -0.37
CA LEU A 606 -21.67 3.84 0.43
C LEU A 606 -21.26 4.12 1.90
N SER A 607 -20.41 3.30 2.50
CA SER A 607 -19.94 3.51 3.89
C SER A 607 -19.14 4.81 4.08
N PHE A 608 -18.41 5.29 3.07
CA PHE A 608 -17.63 6.54 3.16
C PHE A 608 -18.38 7.80 2.75
N PHE A 609 -19.36 7.70 1.84
CA PHE A 609 -19.99 8.88 1.22
C PHE A 609 -21.53 8.90 1.30
N GLY A 610 -22.16 7.86 1.85
CA GLY A 610 -23.61 7.79 2.06
C GLY A 610 -24.43 8.14 0.82
N ASN A 611 -25.38 9.07 0.97
CA ASN A 611 -26.26 9.53 -0.11
C ASN A 611 -25.49 10.13 -1.31
N ALA A 612 -24.30 10.68 -1.11
CA ALA A 612 -23.48 11.18 -2.22
C ALA A 612 -22.95 10.02 -3.09
N ALA A 613 -22.61 8.87 -2.49
CA ALA A 613 -22.30 7.66 -3.26
C ALA A 613 -23.52 7.12 -4.01
N VAL A 614 -24.74 7.20 -3.44
CA VAL A 614 -25.97 6.80 -4.16
C VAL A 614 -26.17 7.67 -5.42
N ALA A 615 -26.04 8.99 -5.31
CA ALA A 615 -26.12 9.91 -6.44
C ALA A 615 -25.02 9.65 -7.49
N ALA A 616 -23.78 9.41 -7.05
CA ALA A 616 -22.67 9.07 -7.93
C ALA A 616 -22.89 7.71 -8.65
N LEU A 617 -23.44 6.71 -7.97
CA LEU A 617 -23.79 5.41 -8.57
C LEU A 617 -24.91 5.56 -9.62
N ARG A 618 -25.92 6.43 -9.41
CA ARG A 618 -26.90 6.74 -10.46
C ARG A 618 -26.22 7.36 -11.69
N LEU A 619 -25.35 8.35 -11.51
CA LEU A 619 -24.60 8.94 -12.63
C LEU A 619 -23.74 7.90 -13.37
N ALA A 620 -23.13 6.95 -12.66
CA ALA A 620 -22.26 5.92 -13.24
C ALA A 620 -23.00 4.76 -13.94
N LEU A 621 -24.17 4.38 -13.43
CA LEU A 621 -24.88 3.16 -13.87
C LEU A 621 -26.16 3.44 -14.66
N VAL A 622 -26.69 4.66 -14.61
CA VAL A 622 -27.91 5.07 -15.32
C VAL A 622 -27.60 6.15 -16.36
N GLU A 623 -26.87 7.21 -16.01
CA GLU A 623 -26.59 8.31 -16.97
C GLU A 623 -25.37 8.07 -17.87
N MET A 624 -24.29 7.49 -17.36
CA MET A 624 -23.09 7.22 -18.16
C MET A 624 -23.36 6.26 -19.34
N PRO A 625 -24.16 5.16 -19.21
CA PRO A 625 -24.51 4.33 -20.37
C PRO A 625 -25.30 5.06 -21.45
N LYS A 626 -26.12 6.08 -21.09
CA LYS A 626 -26.86 6.91 -22.06
C LYS A 626 -25.94 7.80 -22.91
N LYS A 627 -24.69 8.01 -22.49
CA LYS A 627 -23.64 8.74 -23.24
C LYS A 627 -22.79 7.85 -24.16
N ALA A 628 -22.98 6.54 -24.13
CA ALA A 628 -22.10 5.60 -24.82
C ALA A 628 -22.33 5.57 -26.34
N PRO A 629 -21.31 5.17 -27.14
CA PRO A 629 -21.51 4.81 -28.54
C PRO A 629 -22.56 3.69 -28.70
N ALA A 630 -23.39 3.79 -29.74
CA ALA A 630 -24.41 2.80 -30.04
C ALA A 630 -23.79 1.40 -30.23
N GLY A 631 -24.35 0.40 -29.55
CA GLY A 631 -23.84 -0.98 -29.58
C GLY A 631 -22.70 -1.28 -28.59
N SER A 632 -22.27 -0.33 -27.75
CA SER A 632 -21.24 -0.57 -26.71
C SER A 632 -21.63 -1.71 -25.76
N SER A 633 -20.88 -2.81 -25.81
CA SER A 633 -21.04 -3.92 -24.85
C SER A 633 -20.65 -3.50 -23.44
N ALA A 634 -19.72 -2.54 -23.29
CA ALA A 634 -19.35 -2.02 -21.98
C ALA A 634 -20.50 -1.23 -21.33
N ALA A 635 -21.28 -0.46 -22.11
CA ALA A 635 -22.47 0.23 -21.62
C ALA A 635 -23.54 -0.76 -21.10
N GLY A 636 -23.82 -1.82 -21.86
CA GLY A 636 -24.71 -2.90 -21.40
C GLY A 636 -24.24 -3.57 -20.10
N SER A 637 -22.93 -3.72 -19.91
CA SER A 637 -22.35 -4.32 -18.70
C SER A 637 -22.49 -3.46 -17.44
N LEU A 638 -22.68 -2.13 -17.59
CA LEU A 638 -23.01 -1.21 -16.49
C LEU A 638 -24.50 -1.27 -16.14
N ILE A 639 -25.38 -1.35 -17.13
CA ILE A 639 -26.84 -1.49 -16.94
C ILE A 639 -27.13 -2.80 -16.19
N ALA A 640 -26.52 -3.92 -16.62
CA ALA A 640 -26.63 -5.20 -15.93
C ALA A 640 -26.12 -5.15 -14.48
N LEU A 641 -25.09 -4.34 -14.19
CA LEU A 641 -24.63 -4.12 -12.81
C LEU A 641 -25.66 -3.32 -11.99
N ALA A 642 -26.37 -2.36 -12.59
CA ALA A 642 -27.48 -1.66 -11.94
C ALA A 642 -28.61 -2.62 -11.55
N ASP A 643 -28.97 -3.56 -12.43
CA ASP A 643 -29.99 -4.58 -12.17
C ASP A 643 -29.55 -5.57 -11.07
N ILE A 644 -28.28 -5.97 -11.06
CA ILE A 644 -27.68 -6.80 -10.00
C ILE A 644 -27.72 -6.06 -8.65
N LEU A 645 -27.35 -4.78 -8.59
CA LEU A 645 -27.40 -4.00 -7.35
C LEU A 645 -28.83 -3.76 -6.86
N ARG A 646 -29.80 -3.54 -7.76
CA ARG A 646 -31.22 -3.44 -7.40
C ARG A 646 -31.74 -4.76 -6.81
N SER A 647 -31.43 -5.89 -7.45
CA SER A 647 -31.97 -7.21 -7.07
C SER A 647 -31.28 -7.83 -5.85
N GLN A 648 -29.95 -7.77 -5.76
CA GLN A 648 -29.18 -8.42 -4.69
C GLN A 648 -28.88 -7.54 -3.47
N ARG A 649 -28.96 -6.21 -3.61
CA ARG A 649 -28.68 -5.25 -2.52
C ARG A 649 -29.86 -4.35 -2.17
N GLY A 650 -30.99 -4.44 -2.88
CA GLY A 650 -32.12 -3.52 -2.73
C GLY A 650 -31.83 -2.08 -3.16
N LEU A 651 -30.70 -1.82 -3.83
CA LEU A 651 -30.24 -0.47 -4.13
C LEU A 651 -30.98 0.10 -5.36
N SER A 652 -32.11 0.76 -5.11
CA SER A 652 -32.85 1.47 -6.16
C SER A 652 -32.16 2.79 -6.53
N LEU A 653 -31.55 2.83 -7.71
CA LEU A 653 -30.87 4.02 -8.24
C LEU A 653 -31.78 4.91 -9.11
N GLY A 654 -33.06 4.56 -9.26
CA GLY A 654 -33.96 5.15 -10.25
C GLY A 654 -33.72 4.62 -11.68
N ARG A 655 -34.57 5.05 -12.63
CA ARG A 655 -34.35 4.92 -14.09
C ARG A 655 -33.90 6.27 -14.68
#